data_AF-A6RF56-F1
#
_entry.id   AF-A6RF56-F1
#
_cell.length_a   1.000
_cell.length_b   1.000
_cell.length_c   1.000
_cell.angle_alpha   90.00
_cell.angle_beta   90.00
_cell.angle_gamma   90.00
#
_symmetry.space_group_name_H-M   'P 1'
#
loop_
_entity.id
_entity.type
_entity.pdbx_description
1 polymer ?
#
loop_
_entity_poly.entity_id
_entity_poly.type
_entity_poly.pdbx_seq_one_letter_code
_entity_poly.pdbx_strand_id
1 'polypeptide(L)'
;MHKTDPTSTWNINYLSTVNHTSDEVDRSCQKVQFQQVFASRKGSHYIQIQTKETTEHTGTPDQNRASQVIDELERFYQEQQRQTSNVIQAGEHDEANPWLRRTRWPVYLTNIAPNDLVNCVQRPDDDTTCPDELAARAIWEAMGQVARTSQRVITRLGHFVRIEAIRTERHQTRHTPLQAYMDEESIAEHVRPWQQMLMFFARTQVEHEWTSPQYRFTPRQRKTWRVLWQVATTEGADQRHPISPDPMDEQMTEEEEEEEEKGQRDTQPEEEDKFKLTKMQMACLDFCIELLNQRVQVEDYECALVDALAVLGRGEYGWCDAESYPPMLSRIIKVARFMVVHKALRLDANASDMLARNQASQMVGEWAVVSPMEEADYTFTGNQNEGNTTPGHVGWMGGDELLYKDMHFTMGDFRGFTHGLVGATRRILREELLFENELNGQQPPAIPWSTMRDDPTQGGTGWNFLKDSRTRWPVDGAQWLMQQMRIQPGMQRRFIQREHSDRPRLAIKAINAYLRWVVRFREKLSVAVHVTAGQPARAPELLSVRHINTENGGHRNIFIEDGMVVFVTRYHKGFHASNDIKVIHRYLPREVGELVVWYLWLVLPFAQRLQEYRRRIREEEGNPEEENANQRGAYMWGGDPDGRAWTSERFREVLKRETRIGLHAGRGGAGGRHH
;
A
#
# COMPACT_ATOMS: atom_id res chain seq x y z
N MET A 1 33.19 33.83 -0.60
CA MET A 1 34.65 34.00 -0.76
C MET A 1 35.34 33.42 0.46
N HIS A 2 36.18 32.40 0.23
CA HIS A 2 37.29 31.80 1.03
C HIS A 2 37.48 32.18 2.52
N LYS A 3 37.93 31.31 3.45
CA LYS A 3 38.49 29.95 3.45
C LYS A 3 38.58 29.49 4.94
N THR A 4 38.36 28.20 5.16
CA THR A 4 39.00 27.25 6.12
C THR A 4 39.94 27.76 7.24
N ASP A 5 39.66 27.33 8.49
CA ASP A 5 40.48 26.62 9.53
C ASP A 5 42.03 26.79 9.55
N PRO A 6 42.81 26.60 10.68
CA PRO A 6 42.64 25.52 11.68
C PRO A 6 43.26 25.67 13.12
N THR A 7 43.10 24.60 13.93
CA THR A 7 44.06 23.95 14.89
C THR A 7 44.46 24.63 16.22
N SER A 8 44.11 24.03 17.39
CA SER A 8 44.85 23.01 18.20
C SER A 8 45.72 23.68 19.31
N THR A 9 46.00 23.18 20.52
CA THR A 9 46.11 21.83 21.09
C THR A 9 46.31 21.96 22.63
N TRP A 10 45.76 21.00 23.37
CA TRP A 10 45.99 20.50 24.75
C TRP A 10 47.30 20.82 25.52
N ASN A 11 47.25 21.02 26.86
CA ASN A 11 47.54 20.00 27.91
C ASN A 11 47.77 20.53 29.37
N ILE A 12 47.05 19.88 30.31
CA ILE A 12 47.44 19.27 31.62
C ILE A 12 48.10 20.09 32.76
N ASN A 13 47.28 20.28 33.82
CA ASN A 13 47.50 20.19 35.28
C ASN A 13 48.89 20.35 35.93
N TYR A 14 48.92 21.20 36.98
CA TYR A 14 49.57 20.89 38.26
C TYR A 14 48.69 21.36 39.44
N LEU A 15 48.44 20.44 40.38
CA LEU A 15 47.87 20.66 41.70
C LEU A 15 48.91 21.32 42.62
N SER A 16 48.52 22.26 43.47
CA SER A 16 48.44 22.04 44.94
C SER A 16 48.35 23.34 45.77
N THR A 17 47.43 23.27 46.73
CA THR A 17 47.46 23.84 48.11
C THR A 17 47.10 25.31 48.40
N VAL A 18 45.83 25.44 48.84
CA VAL A 18 45.33 26.03 50.12
C VAL A 18 45.60 27.51 50.41
N ASN A 19 44.52 28.30 50.43
CA ASN A 19 44.32 29.34 51.44
C ASN A 19 42.83 29.43 51.85
N HIS A 20 42.61 29.26 53.14
CA HIS A 20 41.36 28.87 53.83
C HIS A 20 40.39 30.04 54.13
N THR A 21 40.27 31.04 53.26
CA THR A 21 39.45 32.24 53.54
C THR A 21 38.39 32.55 52.48
N SER A 22 38.22 31.72 51.45
CA SER A 22 37.21 31.94 50.40
C SER A 22 35.87 31.23 50.62
N ASP A 23 35.81 30.25 51.54
CA ASP A 23 34.63 29.36 51.67
C ASP A 23 33.48 29.95 52.48
N GLU A 24 33.73 30.91 53.39
CA GLU A 24 32.63 31.55 54.15
C GLU A 24 31.89 32.62 53.33
N VAL A 25 32.56 33.26 52.37
CA VAL A 25 31.92 34.25 51.48
C VAL A 25 31.07 33.55 50.41
N ASP A 26 31.53 32.40 49.90
CA ASP A 26 30.81 31.62 48.88
C ASP A 26 29.54 30.93 49.43
N ARG A 27 29.41 30.76 50.76
CA ARG A 27 28.18 30.23 51.39
C ARG A 27 27.09 31.28 51.64
N SER A 28 27.41 32.57 51.58
CA SER A 28 26.45 33.67 51.81
C SER A 28 25.95 34.32 50.51
N CYS A 29 26.56 33.99 49.35
CA CYS A 29 26.24 34.62 48.07
C CYS A 29 25.58 33.64 47.10
N GLN A 30 24.37 33.94 46.63
CA GLN A 30 23.71 33.17 45.57
C GLN A 30 24.30 33.56 44.21
N LYS A 31 24.94 32.61 43.52
CA LYS A 31 25.47 32.81 42.16
C LYS A 31 24.29 32.88 41.18
N VAL A 32 24.12 34.02 40.50
CA VAL A 32 23.05 34.23 39.50
C VAL A 32 23.66 34.52 38.13
N GLN A 33 23.06 33.99 37.06
CA GLN A 33 23.45 34.35 35.70
C GLN A 33 22.85 35.72 35.34
N PHE A 34 23.68 36.59 34.76
CA PHE A 34 23.26 37.93 34.37
C PHE A 34 23.74 38.25 32.95
N GLN A 35 23.01 39.10 32.25
CA GLN A 35 23.43 39.67 30.98
C GLN A 35 23.38 41.19 31.07
N GLN A 36 24.41 41.81 30.51
CA GLN A 36 24.51 43.25 30.40
C GLN A 36 23.93 43.70 29.07
N VAL A 37 22.93 44.57 29.10
CA VAL A 37 22.23 45.00 27.88
C VAL A 37 23.12 45.83 26.95
N PHE A 38 24.03 46.64 27.53
CA PHE A 38 24.99 47.45 26.78
C PHE A 38 26.39 47.36 27.39
N ALA A 39 27.41 47.09 26.57
CA ALA A 39 28.78 46.83 27.03
C ALA A 39 29.47 48.03 27.73
N SER A 40 29.07 49.27 27.43
CA SER A 40 29.42 50.47 28.23
C SER A 40 28.54 51.68 27.87
N ARG A 41 28.39 52.63 28.80
CA ARG A 41 27.71 53.97 28.79
C ARG A 41 26.59 54.11 29.84
N LYS A 42 26.20 55.38 30.14
CA LYS A 42 25.09 55.74 31.06
C LYS A 42 23.79 55.05 30.60
N GLY A 43 23.26 54.15 31.43
CA GLY A 43 22.09 53.32 31.12
C GLY A 43 22.37 51.81 31.07
N SER A 44 23.65 51.41 31.09
CA SER A 44 24.03 50.01 31.25
C SER A 44 23.66 49.50 32.64
N HIS A 45 22.87 48.43 32.70
CA HIS A 45 22.53 47.70 33.91
C HIS A 45 22.51 46.20 33.61
N TYR A 46 22.71 45.40 34.66
CA TYR A 46 22.68 43.95 34.59
C TYR A 46 21.26 43.46 34.81
N ILE A 47 20.79 42.59 33.92
CA ILE A 47 19.52 41.90 34.07
C ILE A 47 19.84 40.45 34.43
N GLN A 48 19.24 39.97 35.52
CA GLN A 48 19.32 38.57 35.89
C GLN A 48 18.57 37.73 34.86
N ILE A 49 19.29 36.83 34.18
CA ILE A 49 18.66 35.88 33.28
C ILE A 49 18.21 34.71 34.14
N GLN A 50 16.90 34.50 34.25
CA GLN A 50 16.39 33.19 34.58
C GLN A 50 16.66 32.31 33.36
N THR A 51 17.80 31.63 33.34
CA THR A 51 17.86 30.37 32.64
C THR A 51 16.68 29.57 33.17
N LYS A 52 15.80 29.10 32.27
CA LYS A 52 15.07 27.88 32.59
C LYS A 52 16.17 26.87 32.89
N GLU A 53 16.57 26.78 34.15
CA GLU A 53 16.94 25.51 34.70
C GLU A 53 15.81 24.62 34.20
N THR A 54 16.15 23.76 33.24
CA THR A 54 15.67 22.40 33.31
C THR A 54 16.02 21.97 34.73
N THR A 55 15.15 22.34 35.68
CA THR A 55 14.74 21.41 36.69
C THR A 55 14.41 20.20 35.83
N GLU A 56 15.34 19.26 35.78
CA GLU A 56 14.95 17.87 35.83
C GLU A 56 13.89 17.86 36.93
N HIS A 57 12.63 17.99 36.52
CA HIS A 57 11.54 17.52 37.32
C HIS A 57 11.91 16.05 37.48
N THR A 58 12.63 15.76 38.55
CA THR A 58 12.57 14.47 39.20
C THR A 58 11.10 14.35 39.51
N GLY A 59 10.36 13.78 38.56
CA GLY A 59 8.95 13.50 38.72
C GLY A 59 8.81 12.75 40.03
N THR A 60 7.64 12.84 40.64
CA THR A 60 7.40 12.01 41.83
C THR A 60 7.77 10.56 41.51
N PRO A 61 8.24 9.75 42.46
CA PRO A 61 8.59 8.34 42.18
C PRO A 61 7.48 7.59 41.41
N ASP A 62 6.22 7.97 41.64
CA ASP A 62 5.04 7.50 40.91
C ASP A 62 5.00 7.94 39.43
N GLN A 63 5.37 9.19 39.09
CA GLN A 63 5.48 9.65 37.71
C GLN A 63 6.64 8.99 36.96
N ASN A 64 7.77 8.76 37.63
CA ASN A 64 8.92 8.07 37.03
C ASN A 64 8.57 6.59 36.72
N ARG A 65 7.85 5.94 37.63
CA ARG A 65 7.32 4.58 37.41
C ARG A 65 6.30 4.52 36.28
N ALA A 66 5.36 5.47 36.22
CA ALA A 66 4.38 5.52 35.14
C ALA A 66 5.03 5.70 33.76
N SER A 67 6.05 6.55 33.68
CA SER A 67 6.80 6.79 32.45
C SER A 67 7.50 5.51 31.96
N GLN A 68 8.18 4.79 32.86
CA GLN A 68 8.88 3.54 32.53
C GLN A 68 7.95 2.47 31.90
N VAL A 69 6.77 2.24 32.51
CA VAL A 69 5.81 1.25 31.99
C VAL A 69 5.25 1.66 30.64
N ILE A 70 4.99 2.95 30.46
CA ILE A 70 4.44 3.49 29.22
C ILE A 70 5.47 3.42 28.08
N ASP A 71 6.74 3.68 28.38
CA ASP A 71 7.84 3.54 27.42
C ASP A 71 8.09 2.07 27.03
N GLU A 72 7.88 1.13 27.94
CA GLU A 72 7.89 -0.31 27.64
C GLU A 72 6.76 -0.71 26.69
N LEU A 73 5.53 -0.28 26.97
CA LEU A 73 4.39 -0.52 26.10
C LEU A 73 4.59 0.05 24.70
N GLU A 74 5.13 1.27 24.57
CA GLU A 74 5.39 1.90 23.27
C GLU A 74 6.44 1.10 22.49
N ARG A 75 7.50 0.62 23.16
CA ARG A 75 8.53 -0.23 22.54
C ARG A 75 7.96 -1.52 21.99
N PHE A 76 7.13 -2.24 22.76
CA PHE A 76 6.50 -3.48 22.29
C PHE A 76 5.65 -3.26 21.05
N TYR A 77 4.86 -2.19 21.03
CA TYR A 77 4.02 -1.84 19.90
C TYR A 77 4.84 -1.48 18.65
N GLN A 78 5.90 -0.70 18.79
CA GLN A 78 6.79 -0.36 17.66
C GLN A 78 7.51 -1.59 17.09
N GLU A 79 7.92 -2.52 17.94
CA GLU A 79 8.57 -3.75 17.49
C GLU A 79 7.60 -4.65 16.68
N GLN A 80 6.35 -4.78 17.15
CA GLN A 80 5.31 -5.53 16.45
C GLN A 80 4.98 -4.93 15.06
N GLN A 81 4.89 -3.60 14.97
CA GLN A 81 4.68 -2.92 13.69
C GLN A 81 5.82 -3.16 12.68
N ARG A 82 7.07 -3.18 13.16
CA ARG A 82 8.24 -3.47 12.30
C ARG A 82 8.20 -4.91 11.78
N GLN A 83 7.85 -5.87 12.62
CA GLN A 83 7.79 -7.29 12.23
C GLN A 83 6.70 -7.56 11.18
N THR A 84 5.52 -6.97 11.35
CA THR A 84 4.39 -7.16 10.42
C THR A 84 4.54 -6.45 9.08
N SER A 85 5.43 -5.45 8.98
CA SER A 85 5.66 -4.71 7.73
C SER A 85 6.67 -5.37 6.77
N ASN A 86 7.36 -6.44 7.19
CA ASN A 86 8.54 -6.94 6.47
C ASN A 86 8.26 -8.05 5.45
N VAL A 87 7.09 -8.71 5.48
CA VAL A 87 6.77 -9.85 4.62
C VAL A 87 5.34 -9.82 4.11
N ILE A 88 5.12 -10.30 2.88
CA ILE A 88 3.78 -10.44 2.29
C ILE A 88 3.00 -11.50 3.06
N GLN A 89 1.81 -11.14 3.53
CA GLN A 89 0.86 -12.10 4.12
C GLN A 89 -0.25 -12.40 3.12
N ALA A 90 -0.62 -13.67 3.00
CA ALA A 90 -1.81 -14.07 2.26
C ALA A 90 -3.02 -13.35 2.87
N GLY A 91 -3.75 -12.60 2.04
CA GLY A 91 -4.90 -11.83 2.52
C GLY A 91 -6.03 -12.70 3.04
N GLU A 92 -6.76 -12.20 4.05
CA GLU A 92 -7.94 -12.89 4.56
C GLU A 92 -9.00 -13.01 3.43
N HIS A 93 -9.82 -14.07 3.47
CA HIS A 93 -10.91 -14.26 2.50
C HIS A 93 -11.88 -13.05 2.44
N ASP A 94 -11.93 -12.25 3.50
CA ASP A 94 -12.77 -11.07 3.67
C ASP A 94 -12.15 -9.78 3.12
N GLU A 95 -10.85 -9.80 2.79
CA GLU A 95 -10.17 -8.74 2.04
C GLU A 95 -10.66 -8.80 0.59
N ALA A 96 -11.83 -8.20 0.36
CA ALA A 96 -12.52 -8.19 -0.91
C ALA A 96 -11.77 -7.34 -1.96
N ASN A 97 -10.66 -7.88 -2.47
CA ASN A 97 -10.05 -7.49 -3.72
C ASN A 97 -10.31 -8.61 -4.75
N PRO A 98 -11.39 -8.51 -5.57
CA PRO A 98 -11.74 -9.54 -6.55
C PRO A 98 -10.59 -9.85 -7.52
N TRP A 99 -9.76 -8.84 -7.79
CA TRP A 99 -8.57 -8.97 -8.61
C TRP A 99 -7.55 -9.91 -7.96
N LEU A 100 -7.17 -9.68 -6.69
CA LEU A 100 -6.23 -10.55 -5.98
C LEU A 100 -6.78 -11.95 -5.69
N ARG A 101 -8.10 -12.10 -5.55
CA ARG A 101 -8.73 -13.44 -5.46
C ARG A 101 -8.59 -14.22 -6.77
N ARG A 102 -8.73 -13.53 -7.90
CA ARG A 102 -8.58 -14.13 -9.23
C ARG A 102 -7.13 -14.48 -9.50
N THR A 103 -6.20 -13.57 -9.22
CA THR A 103 -4.78 -13.79 -9.51
C THR A 103 -4.11 -14.68 -8.49
N ARG A 104 -4.53 -14.67 -7.22
CA ARG A 104 -3.93 -15.38 -6.09
C ARG A 104 -2.48 -14.98 -5.78
N TRP A 105 -2.04 -13.79 -6.22
CA TRP A 105 -0.67 -13.32 -5.97
C TRP A 105 -0.27 -13.31 -4.49
N PRO A 106 -1.11 -12.85 -3.53
CA PRO A 106 -0.73 -12.83 -2.13
C PRO A 106 -0.50 -14.23 -1.56
N VAL A 107 -1.19 -15.24 -2.08
CA VAL A 107 -1.01 -16.64 -1.67
C VAL A 107 0.29 -17.20 -2.24
N TYR A 108 0.54 -16.96 -3.53
CA TYR A 108 1.76 -17.41 -4.20
C TYR A 108 3.04 -16.79 -3.61
N LEU A 109 3.01 -15.50 -3.28
CA LEU A 109 4.16 -14.72 -2.80
C LEU A 109 4.22 -14.60 -1.27
N THR A 110 3.51 -15.46 -0.53
CA THR A 110 3.45 -15.41 0.94
C THR A 110 4.86 -15.55 1.54
N ASN A 111 5.13 -14.81 2.62
CA ASN A 111 6.39 -14.78 3.37
C ASN A 111 7.61 -14.23 2.63
N ILE A 112 7.41 -13.62 1.46
CA ILE A 112 8.48 -12.93 0.73
C ILE A 112 8.46 -11.45 1.10
N ALA A 113 9.64 -10.84 1.29
CA ALA A 113 9.72 -9.41 1.55
C ALA A 113 9.36 -8.61 0.29
N PRO A 114 8.42 -7.65 0.37
CA PRO A 114 8.05 -6.83 -0.77
C PRO A 114 9.21 -6.13 -1.49
N ASN A 115 10.15 -5.60 -0.72
CA ASN A 115 11.27 -4.85 -1.26
C ASN A 115 12.18 -5.74 -2.11
N ASP A 116 12.35 -7.01 -1.75
CA ASP A 116 13.16 -7.94 -2.54
C ASP A 116 12.52 -8.22 -3.90
N LEU A 117 11.19 -8.32 -3.96
CA LEU A 117 10.45 -8.46 -5.22
C LEU A 117 10.54 -7.20 -6.10
N VAL A 118 10.44 -6.02 -5.50
CA VAL A 118 10.57 -4.75 -6.24
C VAL A 118 12.00 -4.56 -6.74
N ASN A 119 12.99 -4.88 -5.92
CA ASN A 119 14.41 -4.74 -6.24
C ASN A 119 14.85 -5.74 -7.31
N CYS A 120 14.38 -7.00 -7.26
CA CYS A 120 14.83 -8.03 -8.20
C CYS A 120 14.40 -7.75 -9.66
N VAL A 121 13.40 -6.91 -9.90
CA VAL A 121 12.97 -6.52 -11.25
C VAL A 121 13.56 -5.19 -11.74
N GLN A 122 14.31 -4.45 -10.92
CA GLN A 122 14.86 -3.16 -11.32
C GLN A 122 15.91 -3.27 -12.42
N ARG A 123 16.11 -2.18 -13.17
CA ARG A 123 17.22 -2.06 -14.10
C ARG A 123 18.56 -2.22 -13.34
N PRO A 124 19.53 -3.00 -13.85
CA PRO A 124 20.87 -3.09 -13.26
C PRO A 124 21.58 -1.72 -13.24
N ASP A 125 22.35 -1.47 -12.19
CA ASP A 125 23.13 -0.22 -12.05
C ASP A 125 24.26 -0.16 -13.09
N ASP A 126 24.48 1.03 -13.63
CA ASP A 126 25.47 1.24 -14.71
C ASP A 126 26.92 1.08 -14.18
N ASP A 127 27.18 1.33 -12.90
CA ASP A 127 28.51 1.28 -12.25
C ASP A 127 28.83 -0.07 -11.58
N THR A 128 28.00 -1.10 -11.78
CA THR A 128 28.17 -2.39 -11.11
C THR A 128 29.41 -3.14 -11.60
N THR A 129 30.19 -3.69 -10.67
CA THR A 129 31.35 -4.56 -10.97
C THR A 129 31.04 -6.05 -10.78
N CYS A 130 29.85 -6.37 -10.27
CA CYS A 130 29.41 -7.74 -10.05
C CYS A 130 29.24 -8.48 -11.41
N PRO A 131 29.89 -9.66 -11.61
CA PRO A 131 29.78 -10.40 -12.85
C PRO A 131 28.33 -10.72 -13.26
N ASP A 132 27.49 -11.08 -12.29
CA ASP A 132 26.10 -11.47 -12.54
C ASP A 132 25.22 -10.26 -12.93
N GLU A 133 25.44 -9.10 -12.29
CA GLU A 133 24.74 -7.86 -12.66
C GLU A 133 25.23 -7.29 -14.01
N LEU A 134 26.50 -7.50 -14.38
CA LEU A 134 26.99 -7.17 -15.73
C LEU A 134 26.32 -8.04 -16.80
N ALA A 135 26.16 -9.34 -16.54
CA ALA A 135 25.41 -10.23 -17.42
C ALA A 135 23.92 -9.83 -17.49
N ALA A 136 23.31 -9.49 -16.35
CA ALA A 136 21.93 -8.97 -16.30
C ALA A 136 21.79 -7.67 -17.12
N ARG A 137 22.76 -6.75 -17.05
CA ARG A 137 22.78 -5.51 -17.85
C ARG A 137 22.83 -5.80 -19.34
N ALA A 138 23.67 -6.74 -19.78
CA ALA A 138 23.70 -7.19 -21.18
C ALA A 138 22.35 -7.77 -21.63
N ILE A 139 21.68 -8.56 -20.78
CA ILE A 139 20.33 -9.09 -21.06
C ILE A 139 19.30 -7.96 -21.17
N TRP A 140 19.35 -6.97 -20.27
CA TRP A 140 18.47 -5.80 -20.26
C TRP A 140 18.56 -5.01 -21.57
N GLU A 141 19.78 -4.70 -22.00
CA GLU A 141 20.05 -3.96 -23.24
C GLU A 141 19.66 -4.78 -24.48
N ALA A 142 19.99 -6.08 -24.50
CA ALA A 142 19.64 -6.98 -25.58
C ALA A 142 18.12 -7.05 -25.81
N MET A 143 17.33 -7.17 -24.74
CA MET A 143 15.87 -7.19 -24.83
C MET A 143 15.30 -5.89 -25.42
N GLY A 144 15.88 -4.74 -25.03
CA GLY A 144 15.52 -3.45 -25.62
C GLY A 144 15.77 -3.41 -27.13
N GLN A 145 16.92 -3.90 -27.59
CA GLN A 145 17.25 -3.96 -29.01
C GLN A 145 16.41 -4.99 -29.78
N VAL A 146 16.09 -6.14 -29.17
CA VAL A 146 15.19 -7.14 -29.75
C VAL A 146 13.81 -6.54 -29.99
N ALA A 147 13.26 -5.79 -29.03
CA ALA A 147 11.95 -5.15 -29.19
C ALA A 147 11.95 -4.08 -30.30
N ARG A 148 12.97 -3.20 -30.35
CA ARG A 148 13.11 -2.19 -31.42
C ARG A 148 13.23 -2.84 -32.79
N THR A 149 14.10 -3.84 -32.92
CA THR A 149 14.31 -4.55 -34.19
C THR A 149 13.05 -5.29 -34.62
N SER A 150 12.37 -5.98 -33.69
CA SER A 150 11.13 -6.69 -33.98
C SER A 150 10.01 -5.74 -34.41
N GLN A 151 9.91 -4.53 -33.83
CA GLN A 151 8.98 -3.51 -34.30
C GLN A 151 9.31 -3.03 -35.72
N ARG A 152 10.59 -2.78 -36.04
CA ARG A 152 11.02 -2.36 -37.38
C ARG A 152 10.70 -3.43 -38.45
N VAL A 153 10.69 -4.71 -38.07
CA VAL A 153 10.21 -5.79 -38.95
C VAL A 153 8.70 -5.67 -39.22
N ILE A 154 7.90 -5.31 -38.21
CA ILE A 154 6.45 -5.12 -38.36
C ILE A 154 6.10 -3.97 -39.32
N THR A 155 6.85 -2.86 -39.31
CA THR A 155 6.57 -1.73 -40.21
C THR A 155 6.78 -2.08 -41.69
N ARG A 156 7.61 -3.09 -41.98
CA ARG A 156 7.91 -3.59 -43.34
C ARG A 156 7.02 -4.75 -43.80
N LEU A 157 6.15 -5.26 -42.94
CA LEU A 157 5.31 -6.40 -43.26
C LEU A 157 4.02 -6.02 -43.99
N GLY A 158 3.59 -6.89 -44.92
CA GLY A 158 2.30 -6.77 -45.59
C GLY A 158 1.12 -6.78 -44.60
N HIS A 159 0.03 -6.12 -45.00
CA HIS A 159 -1.18 -5.94 -44.18
C HIS A 159 -1.74 -7.26 -43.61
N PHE A 160 -1.80 -8.32 -44.43
CA PHE A 160 -2.37 -9.61 -44.03
C PHE A 160 -1.59 -10.32 -42.91
N VAL A 161 -0.26 -10.28 -42.94
CA VAL A 161 0.58 -10.89 -41.90
C VAL A 161 0.36 -10.17 -40.55
N ARG A 162 0.20 -8.85 -40.59
CA ARG A 162 -0.09 -8.05 -39.39
C ARG A 162 -1.48 -8.28 -38.82
N ILE A 163 -2.47 -8.60 -39.65
CA ILE A 163 -3.81 -9.03 -39.21
C ILE A 163 -3.74 -10.41 -38.56
N GLU A 164 -3.00 -11.33 -39.16
CA GLU A 164 -2.84 -12.69 -38.63
C GLU A 164 -2.15 -12.69 -37.26
N ALA A 165 -1.13 -11.85 -37.08
CA ALA A 165 -0.37 -11.73 -35.83
C ALA A 165 -1.18 -11.30 -34.59
N ILE A 166 -2.36 -10.68 -34.78
CA ILE A 166 -3.24 -10.26 -33.66
C ILE A 166 -4.42 -11.20 -33.44
N ARG A 167 -4.60 -12.19 -34.30
CA ARG A 167 -5.70 -13.14 -34.22
C ARG A 167 -5.48 -14.06 -33.01
N THR A 168 -6.40 -14.03 -32.05
CA THR A 168 -6.33 -14.89 -30.85
C THR A 168 -7.06 -16.21 -31.05
N GLU A 169 -8.13 -16.23 -31.85
CA GLU A 169 -8.92 -17.42 -32.14
C GLU A 169 -9.03 -17.66 -33.64
N ARG A 170 -8.98 -18.93 -34.06
CA ARG A 170 -8.92 -19.32 -35.48
C ARG A 170 -10.10 -18.78 -36.31
N HIS A 171 -11.25 -18.57 -35.69
CA HIS A 171 -12.47 -18.10 -36.33
C HIS A 171 -12.72 -16.58 -36.15
N GLN A 172 -11.85 -15.87 -35.42
CA GLN A 172 -12.00 -14.42 -35.22
C GLN A 172 -11.54 -13.66 -36.47
N THR A 173 -12.41 -12.79 -36.99
CA THR A 173 -12.07 -11.86 -38.07
C THR A 173 -11.60 -10.54 -37.46
N ARG A 174 -10.35 -10.15 -37.75
CA ARG A 174 -9.79 -8.86 -37.31
C ARG A 174 -9.64 -7.94 -38.51
N HIS A 175 -9.97 -6.67 -38.32
CA HIS A 175 -9.92 -5.65 -39.39
C HIS A 175 -8.79 -4.63 -39.19
N THR A 176 -8.28 -4.46 -37.96
CA THR A 176 -7.19 -3.54 -37.65
C THR A 176 -5.87 -4.30 -37.56
N PRO A 177 -4.84 -4.02 -38.39
CA PRO A 177 -3.57 -4.76 -38.35
C PRO A 177 -2.75 -4.45 -37.08
N LEU A 178 -1.80 -5.31 -36.75
CA LEU A 178 -0.77 -5.02 -35.75
C LEU A 178 -0.01 -3.74 -36.10
N GLN A 179 -0.13 -2.71 -35.27
CA GLN A 179 0.53 -1.42 -35.46
C GLN A 179 1.82 -1.34 -34.63
N ALA A 180 2.88 -0.79 -35.23
CA ALA A 180 4.06 -0.34 -34.50
C ALA A 180 3.70 0.81 -33.53
N TYR A 181 4.53 1.06 -32.52
CA TYR A 181 4.46 2.31 -31.76
C TYR A 181 4.97 3.47 -32.63
N MET A 182 4.52 4.70 -32.31
CA MET A 182 4.76 5.87 -33.17
C MET A 182 6.24 6.25 -33.27
N ASP A 183 7.01 6.08 -32.21
CA ASP A 183 8.43 6.46 -32.13
C ASP A 183 9.27 5.45 -31.33
N GLU A 184 10.60 5.64 -31.38
CA GLU A 184 11.58 4.77 -30.71
C GLU A 184 11.63 4.94 -29.18
N GLU A 185 11.12 6.06 -28.67
CA GLU A 185 11.02 6.34 -27.23
C GLU A 185 9.84 5.56 -26.62
N SER A 186 8.71 5.53 -27.33
CA SER A 186 7.52 4.75 -26.99
C SER A 186 7.86 3.27 -26.83
N ILE A 187 8.61 2.67 -27.77
CA ILE A 187 8.98 1.25 -27.65
C ILE A 187 9.89 0.99 -26.45
N ALA A 188 10.73 1.95 -26.03
CA ALA A 188 11.58 1.81 -24.86
C ALA A 188 10.77 1.74 -23.55
N GLU A 189 9.68 2.50 -23.44
CA GLU A 189 8.77 2.37 -22.30
C GLU A 189 7.95 1.07 -22.34
N HIS A 190 7.55 0.64 -23.54
CA HIS A 190 6.65 -0.50 -23.71
C HIS A 190 7.38 -1.85 -23.62
N VAL A 191 8.70 -1.90 -23.80
CA VAL A 191 9.52 -3.10 -23.55
C VAL A 191 9.85 -3.30 -22.06
N ARG A 192 9.70 -2.26 -21.23
CA ARG A 192 10.11 -2.29 -19.81
C ARG A 192 9.59 -3.51 -19.03
N PRO A 193 8.32 -3.93 -19.15
CA PRO A 193 7.84 -5.12 -18.46
C PRO A 193 8.59 -6.41 -18.86
N TRP A 194 8.96 -6.57 -20.13
CA TRP A 194 9.78 -7.70 -20.58
C TRP A 194 11.18 -7.66 -19.98
N GLN A 195 11.80 -6.49 -19.92
CA GLN A 195 13.12 -6.33 -19.29
C GLN A 195 13.05 -6.69 -17.80
N GLN A 196 12.03 -6.21 -17.09
CA GLN A 196 11.79 -6.52 -15.68
C GLN A 196 11.59 -8.02 -15.43
N MET A 197 10.84 -8.72 -16.29
CA MET A 197 10.68 -10.18 -16.21
C MET A 197 12.01 -10.92 -16.40
N LEU A 198 12.87 -10.46 -17.31
CA LEU A 198 14.19 -11.05 -17.51
C LEU A 198 15.13 -10.79 -16.32
N MET A 199 15.03 -9.63 -15.65
CA MET A 199 15.80 -9.36 -14.43
C MET A 199 15.39 -10.25 -13.27
N PHE A 200 14.08 -10.50 -13.12
CA PHE A 200 13.59 -11.47 -12.17
C PHE A 200 14.26 -12.84 -12.37
N PHE A 201 14.31 -13.36 -13.60
CA PHE A 201 14.99 -14.62 -13.88
C PHE A 201 16.51 -14.53 -13.67
N ALA A 202 17.16 -13.45 -14.12
CA ALA A 202 18.60 -13.24 -13.95
C ALA A 202 19.02 -13.33 -12.48
N ARG A 203 18.30 -12.64 -11.60
CA ARG A 203 18.65 -12.52 -10.17
C ARG A 203 18.19 -13.70 -9.31
N THR A 204 17.24 -14.52 -9.79
CA THR A 204 16.76 -15.69 -9.05
C THR A 204 17.36 -17.02 -9.53
N GLN A 205 17.98 -17.05 -10.72
CA GLN A 205 18.71 -18.22 -11.23
C GLN A 205 20.17 -18.29 -10.75
N VAL A 206 20.67 -17.23 -10.13
CA VAL A 206 21.95 -17.21 -9.41
C VAL A 206 21.73 -17.40 -7.91
N GLU A 207 22.77 -17.76 -7.18
CA GLU A 207 22.71 -17.88 -5.71
C GLU A 207 22.42 -16.50 -5.08
N HIS A 208 21.49 -16.46 -4.14
CA HIS A 208 21.04 -15.24 -3.48
C HIS A 208 20.60 -15.54 -2.04
N GLU A 209 20.68 -14.53 -1.17
CA GLU A 209 20.46 -14.68 0.27
C GLU A 209 18.99 -14.54 0.70
N TRP A 210 18.12 -14.04 -0.18
CA TRP A 210 16.71 -13.75 0.12
C TRP A 210 15.76 -14.89 -0.29
N THR A 211 14.53 -14.87 0.24
CA THR A 211 13.52 -15.89 -0.09
C THR A 211 12.82 -15.55 -1.41
N SER A 212 13.23 -16.17 -2.51
CA SER A 212 12.64 -15.91 -3.83
C SER A 212 11.40 -16.76 -4.15
N PRO A 213 10.53 -16.30 -5.07
CA PRO A 213 9.38 -17.06 -5.53
C PRO A 213 9.78 -18.41 -6.14
N GLN A 214 8.99 -19.45 -5.88
CA GLN A 214 9.21 -20.77 -6.47
C GLN A 214 8.62 -20.84 -7.88
N TYR A 215 9.46 -21.11 -8.88
CA TYR A 215 9.03 -21.33 -10.26
C TYR A 215 9.89 -22.41 -10.94
N ARG A 216 9.44 -22.89 -12.10
CA ARG A 216 10.16 -23.93 -12.86
C ARG A 216 10.23 -23.61 -14.34
N PHE A 217 11.43 -23.68 -14.90
CA PHE A 217 11.61 -23.71 -16.35
C PHE A 217 11.34 -25.10 -16.92
N THR A 218 10.68 -25.13 -18.08
CA THR A 218 10.63 -26.32 -18.92
C THR A 218 12.04 -26.69 -19.41
N PRO A 219 12.28 -27.95 -19.86
CA PRO A 219 13.59 -28.33 -20.39
C PRO A 219 14.08 -27.45 -21.55
N ARG A 220 13.15 -26.96 -22.39
CA ARG A 220 13.46 -26.06 -23.51
C ARG A 220 13.85 -24.67 -23.01
N GLN A 221 13.04 -24.07 -22.16
CA GLN A 221 13.32 -22.78 -21.52
C GLN A 221 14.66 -22.79 -20.79
N ARG A 222 14.95 -23.86 -20.03
CA ARG A 222 16.23 -24.02 -19.32
C ARG A 222 17.42 -24.11 -20.29
N LYS A 223 17.27 -24.81 -21.41
CA LYS A 223 18.33 -24.90 -22.43
C LYS A 223 18.62 -23.53 -23.03
N THR A 224 17.60 -22.79 -23.46
CA THR A 224 17.77 -21.45 -24.05
C THR A 224 18.25 -20.42 -23.03
N TRP A 225 17.81 -20.52 -21.77
CA TRP A 225 18.31 -19.68 -20.68
C TRP A 225 19.81 -19.84 -20.47
N ARG A 226 20.33 -21.07 -20.42
CA ARG A 226 21.78 -21.31 -20.27
C ARG A 226 22.59 -20.69 -21.41
N VAL A 227 22.09 -20.78 -22.63
CA VAL A 227 22.75 -20.17 -23.80
C VAL A 227 22.76 -18.65 -23.67
N LEU A 228 21.62 -18.04 -23.34
CA LEU A 228 21.50 -16.60 -23.10
C LEU A 228 22.45 -16.14 -21.99
N TRP A 229 22.44 -16.82 -20.84
CA TRP A 229 23.29 -16.50 -19.70
C TRP A 229 24.78 -16.60 -20.04
N GLN A 230 25.19 -17.67 -20.73
CA GLN A 230 26.58 -17.86 -21.14
C GLN A 230 27.07 -16.74 -22.06
N VAL A 231 26.28 -16.37 -23.08
CA VAL A 231 26.63 -15.28 -23.99
C VAL A 231 26.70 -13.94 -23.24
N ALA A 232 25.74 -13.68 -22.34
CA ALA A 232 25.72 -12.47 -21.52
C ALA A 232 26.96 -12.34 -20.61
N THR A 233 27.39 -13.44 -19.98
CA THR A 233 28.59 -13.43 -19.14
C THR A 233 29.88 -13.21 -19.92
N THR A 234 29.93 -13.65 -21.19
CA THR A 234 31.11 -13.44 -22.04
C THR A 234 31.17 -11.98 -22.52
N GLU A 235 30.06 -11.41 -22.99
CA GLU A 235 30.00 -10.00 -23.38
C GLU A 235 30.19 -9.04 -22.20
N GLY A 236 29.70 -9.40 -21.00
CA GLY A 236 29.91 -8.62 -19.78
C GLY A 236 31.35 -8.64 -19.26
N ALA A 237 32.14 -9.67 -19.60
CA ALA A 237 33.55 -9.75 -19.26
C ALA A 237 34.43 -8.87 -20.18
N ASP A 238 34.09 -8.77 -21.47
CA ASP A 238 34.82 -7.95 -22.44
C ASP A 238 34.70 -6.44 -22.15
N GLN A 239 33.64 -5.99 -21.46
CA GLN A 239 33.49 -4.60 -21.01
C GLN A 239 34.44 -4.20 -19.86
N ARG A 240 35.25 -5.13 -19.30
CA ARG A 240 36.20 -4.85 -18.21
C ARG A 240 37.55 -4.27 -18.65
N HIS A 241 37.78 -4.05 -19.94
CA HIS A 241 39.02 -3.43 -20.43
C HIS A 241 38.79 -1.97 -20.85
N PRO A 242 39.16 -0.97 -20.02
CA PRO A 242 39.18 0.42 -20.44
C PRO A 242 40.45 0.69 -21.26
N ILE A 243 40.25 1.33 -22.41
CA ILE A 243 41.07 2.36 -23.07
C ILE A 243 42.57 2.36 -22.66
N SER A 244 43.43 1.86 -23.54
CA SER A 244 44.86 2.20 -23.51
C SER A 244 45.04 3.65 -23.97
N PRO A 245 45.91 4.46 -23.33
CA PRO A 245 46.11 5.86 -23.69
C PRO A 245 46.93 6.02 -24.97
N ASP A 246 46.64 7.11 -25.69
CA ASP A 246 47.24 7.56 -26.95
C ASP A 246 48.74 7.25 -27.13
N PRO A 247 49.18 6.90 -28.36
CA PRO A 247 50.53 7.16 -28.80
C PRO A 247 50.58 8.52 -29.51
N MET A 248 51.15 9.53 -28.84
CA MET A 248 51.86 10.60 -29.53
C MET A 248 53.30 10.14 -29.81
N ASP A 249 53.81 10.60 -30.95
CA ASP A 249 55.18 10.54 -31.49
C ASP A 249 55.66 9.22 -32.13
N GLU A 250 55.64 9.18 -33.46
CA GLU A 250 56.88 9.16 -34.27
C GLU A 250 56.59 9.27 -35.79
N GLN A 251 57.02 10.41 -36.36
CA GLN A 251 57.71 10.57 -37.65
C GLN A 251 57.02 10.20 -38.98
N MET A 252 56.74 11.28 -39.73
CA MET A 252 56.93 11.45 -41.19
C MET A 252 57.58 10.28 -41.93
N THR A 253 56.87 9.73 -42.91
CA THR A 253 57.44 9.49 -44.25
C THR A 253 56.36 9.78 -45.30
N GLU A 254 56.69 10.73 -46.17
CA GLU A 254 56.00 11.04 -47.43
C GLU A 254 56.28 9.89 -48.43
N GLU A 255 55.28 9.50 -49.21
CA GLU A 255 55.26 8.57 -50.39
C GLU A 255 53.94 7.75 -50.28
N GLU A 256 52.93 7.81 -51.14
CA GLU A 256 52.73 8.32 -52.50
C GLU A 256 51.25 8.72 -52.66
N GLU A 257 51.00 9.88 -53.27
CA GLU A 257 49.76 10.15 -54.01
C GLU A 257 49.87 9.45 -55.38
N GLU A 258 48.82 8.72 -55.77
CA GLU A 258 48.23 8.61 -57.13
C GLU A 258 47.59 7.22 -57.32
N GLU A 259 46.26 7.18 -57.38
CA GLU A 259 45.50 6.63 -58.52
C GLU A 259 43.99 6.74 -58.23
N GLU A 260 43.38 7.79 -58.78
CA GLU A 260 41.94 7.87 -59.02
C GLU A 260 41.53 6.96 -60.19
N GLU A 261 40.29 6.45 -60.09
CA GLU A 261 39.44 5.89 -61.16
C GLU A 261 39.82 4.55 -61.80
N LYS A 262 39.11 3.49 -61.36
CA LYS A 262 38.06 2.84 -62.16
C LYS A 262 37.41 1.66 -61.44
N GLY A 263 36.13 1.79 -61.16
CA GLY A 263 35.32 0.66 -60.72
C GLY A 263 33.93 1.06 -60.26
N GLN A 264 33.04 1.37 -61.21
CA GLN A 264 31.60 1.21 -60.99
C GLN A 264 31.35 -0.21 -60.45
N ARG A 265 30.96 -0.31 -59.18
CA ARG A 265 30.31 -1.49 -58.59
C ARG A 265 29.42 -1.03 -57.44
N ASP A 266 28.13 -1.01 -57.75
CA ASP A 266 26.98 -1.19 -56.85
C ASP A 266 27.07 -0.58 -55.45
N THR A 267 26.52 0.64 -55.33
CA THR A 267 26.10 1.24 -54.06
C THR A 267 24.83 0.54 -53.53
N GLN A 268 24.95 -0.72 -53.10
CA GLN A 268 23.96 -1.38 -52.22
C GLN A 268 24.66 -2.40 -51.32
N PRO A 269 25.05 -2.02 -50.08
CA PRO A 269 24.90 -2.97 -48.97
C PRO A 269 24.59 -2.36 -47.57
N GLU A 270 24.23 -1.08 -47.41
CA GLU A 270 24.03 -0.52 -46.04
C GLU A 270 22.63 -0.74 -45.43
N GLU A 271 21.60 -1.03 -46.22
CA GLU A 271 20.23 -1.24 -45.70
C GLU A 271 19.93 -2.69 -45.25
N GLU A 272 20.64 -3.69 -45.77
CA GLU A 272 20.41 -5.11 -45.45
C GLU A 272 20.88 -5.49 -44.03
N ASP A 273 21.84 -4.76 -43.46
CA ASP A 273 22.44 -5.09 -42.16
C ASP A 273 21.61 -4.64 -40.95
N LYS A 274 20.65 -3.73 -41.18
CA LYS A 274 19.85 -3.06 -40.14
C LYS A 274 18.85 -3.97 -39.39
N PHE A 275 18.65 -5.21 -39.84
CA PHE A 275 17.69 -6.19 -39.29
C PHE A 275 18.35 -7.43 -38.70
N LYS A 276 19.68 -7.54 -38.77
CA LYS A 276 20.39 -8.67 -38.20
C LYS A 276 20.53 -8.49 -36.69
N LEU A 277 20.02 -9.47 -35.95
CA LEU A 277 20.25 -9.55 -34.50
C LEU A 277 21.66 -10.08 -34.22
N THR A 278 22.34 -9.49 -33.22
CA THR A 278 23.61 -10.01 -32.70
C THR A 278 23.43 -11.38 -32.03
N LYS A 279 24.53 -12.08 -31.72
CA LYS A 279 24.47 -13.38 -31.02
C LYS A 279 23.69 -13.29 -29.71
N MET A 280 23.94 -12.24 -28.92
CA MET A 280 23.24 -11.97 -27.68
C MET A 280 21.74 -11.68 -27.88
N GLN A 281 21.40 -10.82 -28.85
CA GLN A 281 20.01 -10.51 -29.16
C GLN A 281 19.24 -11.73 -29.68
N MET A 282 19.88 -12.61 -30.45
CA MET A 282 19.29 -13.88 -30.90
C MET A 282 19.02 -14.82 -29.73
N ALA A 283 19.98 -15.00 -28.82
CA ALA A 283 19.79 -15.82 -27.63
C ALA A 283 18.66 -15.27 -26.74
N CYS A 284 18.54 -13.94 -26.64
CA CYS A 284 17.48 -13.26 -25.91
C CYS A 284 16.11 -13.52 -26.54
N LEU A 285 15.98 -13.35 -27.87
CA LEU A 285 14.76 -13.64 -28.62
C LEU A 285 14.35 -15.12 -28.46
N ASP A 286 15.30 -16.05 -28.58
CA ASP A 286 15.03 -17.48 -28.49
C ASP A 286 14.49 -17.87 -27.11
N PHE A 287 15.07 -17.33 -26.03
CA PHE A 287 14.55 -17.55 -24.69
C PHE A 287 13.14 -16.96 -24.52
N CYS A 288 12.89 -15.74 -24.99
CA CYS A 288 11.56 -15.12 -24.92
C CYS A 288 10.50 -15.93 -25.68
N ILE A 289 10.85 -16.52 -26.82
CA ILE A 289 9.95 -17.39 -27.59
C ILE A 289 9.66 -18.69 -26.83
N GLU A 290 10.65 -19.32 -26.20
CA GLU A 290 10.42 -20.52 -25.38
C GLU A 290 9.62 -20.23 -24.09
N LEU A 291 9.69 -19.01 -23.55
CA LEU A 291 8.79 -18.57 -22.48
C LEU A 291 7.33 -18.50 -22.96
N LEU A 292 7.09 -18.00 -24.18
CA LEU A 292 5.75 -17.94 -24.80
C LEU A 292 5.25 -19.32 -25.25
N ASN A 293 6.16 -20.25 -25.56
CA ASN A 293 5.86 -21.58 -26.08
C ASN A 293 5.54 -22.59 -24.98
N GLN A 294 4.60 -22.25 -24.08
CA GLN A 294 4.14 -23.12 -23.00
C GLN A 294 2.61 -23.19 -22.99
N ARG A 295 2.07 -24.38 -22.76
CA ARG A 295 0.64 -24.55 -22.45
C ARG A 295 0.43 -24.33 -20.96
N VAL A 296 -0.42 -23.38 -20.61
CA VAL A 296 -0.83 -23.13 -19.22
C VAL A 296 -1.80 -24.26 -18.80
N GLN A 297 -1.44 -25.00 -17.75
CA GLN A 297 -2.28 -26.02 -17.12
C GLN A 297 -3.27 -25.36 -16.13
N VAL A 298 -4.14 -26.13 -15.49
CA VAL A 298 -5.19 -25.62 -14.56
C VAL A 298 -4.61 -24.92 -13.33
N GLU A 299 -3.35 -25.16 -12.98
CA GLU A 299 -2.63 -24.44 -11.92
C GLU A 299 -1.82 -23.28 -12.53
N ASP A 300 -2.23 -22.05 -12.21
CA ASP A 300 -1.72 -20.83 -12.86
C ASP A 300 -0.20 -20.60 -12.67
N TYR A 301 0.40 -21.16 -11.62
CA TYR A 301 1.82 -20.93 -11.20
C TYR A 301 2.79 -22.09 -11.53
N GLU A 302 2.46 -22.91 -12.53
CA GLU A 302 3.43 -23.86 -13.13
C GLU A 302 4.16 -23.25 -14.34
N CYS A 303 3.84 -22.01 -14.69
CA CYS A 303 4.38 -21.31 -15.84
C CYS A 303 5.28 -20.16 -15.39
N ALA A 304 6.59 -20.27 -15.67
CA ALA A 304 7.57 -19.25 -15.33
C ALA A 304 7.18 -17.83 -15.80
N LEU A 305 6.47 -17.74 -16.93
CA LEU A 305 5.94 -16.46 -17.43
C LEU A 305 4.87 -15.89 -16.49
N VAL A 306 3.95 -16.71 -15.99
CA VAL A 306 2.91 -16.32 -15.04
C VAL A 306 3.51 -15.97 -13.67
N ASP A 307 4.55 -16.71 -13.25
CA ASP A 307 5.30 -16.43 -12.03
C ASP A 307 5.95 -15.04 -12.07
N ALA A 308 6.66 -14.73 -13.17
CA ALA A 308 7.25 -13.41 -13.37
C ALA A 308 6.18 -12.30 -13.46
N LEU A 309 5.04 -12.57 -14.10
CA LEU A 309 3.90 -11.66 -14.16
C LEU A 309 3.29 -11.39 -12.77
N ALA A 310 3.30 -12.36 -11.87
CA ALA A 310 2.86 -12.20 -10.49
C ALA A 310 3.79 -11.32 -9.67
N VAL A 311 5.10 -11.44 -9.88
CA VAL A 311 6.10 -10.54 -9.28
C VAL A 311 5.89 -9.10 -9.74
N LEU A 312 5.66 -8.87 -11.04
CA LEU A 312 5.30 -7.55 -11.55
C LEU A 312 3.96 -7.02 -11.01
N GLY A 313 3.09 -7.92 -10.54
CA GLY A 313 1.86 -7.57 -9.84
C GLY A 313 2.09 -6.90 -8.49
N ARG A 314 3.27 -7.05 -7.85
CA ARG A 314 3.52 -6.49 -6.51
C ARG A 314 3.72 -4.98 -6.46
N GLY A 315 4.03 -4.30 -7.56
CA GLY A 315 4.15 -2.82 -7.64
C GLY A 315 5.10 -2.16 -6.62
N GLU A 316 5.40 -0.87 -6.76
CA GLU A 316 6.25 -0.14 -5.81
C GLU A 316 5.51 0.16 -4.50
N TYR A 317 4.22 0.56 -4.60
CA TYR A 317 3.40 1.00 -3.47
C TYR A 317 2.41 -0.05 -2.96
N GLY A 318 2.48 -1.28 -3.48
CA GLY A 318 1.52 -2.35 -3.21
C GLY A 318 1.03 -3.00 -4.51
N TRP A 319 0.10 -3.95 -4.39
CA TRP A 319 -0.40 -4.70 -5.55
C TRP A 319 -0.98 -3.79 -6.63
N CYS A 320 -0.62 -4.06 -7.88
CA CYS A 320 -1.25 -3.47 -9.05
C CYS A 320 -2.75 -3.80 -9.06
N ASP A 321 -3.56 -2.79 -9.34
CA ASP A 321 -5.02 -2.90 -9.42
C ASP A 321 -5.51 -3.23 -10.84
N ALA A 322 -6.83 -3.29 -10.99
CA ALA A 322 -7.48 -3.61 -12.26
C ALA A 322 -7.33 -2.51 -13.32
N GLU A 323 -6.83 -1.33 -12.98
CA GLU A 323 -6.62 -0.22 -13.92
C GLU A 323 -5.17 -0.14 -14.38
N SER A 324 -4.22 -0.42 -13.48
CA SER A 324 -2.78 -0.35 -13.73
C SER A 324 -2.19 -1.62 -14.35
N TYR A 325 -2.69 -2.81 -13.98
CA TYR A 325 -2.12 -4.07 -14.45
C TYR A 325 -2.48 -4.43 -15.91
N PRO A 326 -3.74 -4.28 -16.39
CA PRO A 326 -4.07 -4.62 -17.78
C PRO A 326 -3.33 -3.81 -18.84
N PRO A 327 -3.06 -2.49 -18.67
CA PRO A 327 -2.17 -1.76 -19.56
C PRO A 327 -0.77 -2.39 -19.65
N MET A 328 -0.19 -2.83 -18.53
CA MET A 328 1.10 -3.53 -18.51
C MET A 328 1.02 -4.86 -19.29
N LEU A 329 -0.02 -5.67 -19.08
CA LEU A 329 -0.23 -6.90 -19.86
C LEU A 329 -0.36 -6.61 -21.36
N SER A 330 -1.07 -5.54 -21.73
CA SER A 330 -1.21 -5.12 -23.13
C SER A 330 0.15 -4.82 -23.78
N ARG A 331 1.06 -4.16 -23.04
CA ARG A 331 2.45 -3.92 -23.47
C ARG A 331 3.18 -5.24 -23.72
N ILE A 332 3.09 -6.17 -22.78
CA ILE A 332 3.72 -7.50 -22.88
C ILE A 332 3.22 -8.25 -24.11
N ILE A 333 1.89 -8.34 -24.29
CA ILE A 333 1.25 -9.03 -25.42
C ILE A 333 1.65 -8.40 -26.75
N LYS A 334 1.66 -7.07 -26.84
CA LYS A 334 2.01 -6.38 -28.09
C LYS A 334 3.47 -6.61 -28.48
N VAL A 335 4.40 -6.51 -27.52
CA VAL A 335 5.83 -6.81 -27.76
C VAL A 335 6.04 -8.31 -28.06
N ALA A 336 5.31 -9.20 -27.41
CA ALA A 336 5.33 -10.65 -27.71
C ALA A 336 4.97 -10.92 -29.18
N ARG A 337 3.92 -10.27 -29.69
CA ARG A 337 3.50 -10.39 -31.10
C ARG A 337 4.60 -9.91 -32.06
N PHE A 338 5.29 -8.82 -31.73
CA PHE A 338 6.43 -8.36 -32.53
C PHE A 338 7.52 -9.44 -32.59
N MET A 339 7.89 -10.02 -31.44
CA MET A 339 8.92 -11.06 -31.35
C MET A 339 8.54 -12.35 -32.09
N VAL A 340 7.30 -12.82 -31.95
CA VAL A 340 6.82 -14.04 -32.63
C VAL A 340 6.87 -13.89 -34.14
N VAL A 341 6.41 -12.74 -34.66
CA VAL A 341 6.45 -12.46 -36.10
C VAL A 341 7.90 -12.38 -36.59
N HIS A 342 8.77 -11.70 -35.85
CA HIS A 342 10.19 -11.62 -36.18
C HIS A 342 10.84 -13.01 -36.20
N LYS A 343 10.58 -13.85 -35.20
CA LYS A 343 11.09 -15.23 -35.15
C LYS A 343 10.57 -16.07 -36.30
N ALA A 344 9.28 -15.96 -36.64
CA ALA A 344 8.66 -16.71 -37.73
C ALA A 344 9.29 -16.38 -39.08
N LEU A 345 9.48 -15.08 -39.39
CA LEU A 345 10.16 -14.65 -40.60
C LEU A 345 11.60 -15.18 -40.68
N ARG A 346 12.33 -15.21 -39.57
CA ARG A 346 13.70 -15.75 -39.57
C ARG A 346 13.78 -17.25 -39.85
N LEU A 347 12.70 -17.99 -39.62
CA LEU A 347 12.62 -19.41 -39.94
C LEU A 347 12.23 -19.65 -41.41
N ASP A 348 11.77 -18.60 -42.12
CA ASP A 348 11.42 -18.65 -43.54
C ASP A 348 12.63 -18.29 -44.41
N ALA A 349 13.00 -19.21 -45.30
CA ALA A 349 14.13 -19.03 -46.22
C ALA A 349 13.95 -17.86 -47.20
N ASN A 350 12.71 -17.38 -47.42
CA ASN A 350 12.38 -16.31 -48.38
C ASN A 350 12.06 -14.96 -47.71
N ALA A 351 12.29 -14.83 -46.40
CA ALA A 351 11.85 -13.65 -45.65
C ALA A 351 12.52 -12.33 -46.08
N SER A 352 13.81 -12.35 -46.44
CA SER A 352 14.53 -11.16 -46.91
C SER A 352 13.92 -10.63 -48.22
N ASP A 353 13.60 -11.52 -49.16
CA ASP A 353 12.94 -11.18 -50.43
C ASP A 353 11.52 -10.64 -50.22
N MET A 354 10.78 -11.20 -49.25
CA MET A 354 9.44 -10.71 -48.89
C MET A 354 9.46 -9.31 -48.28
N LEU A 355 10.45 -9.01 -47.42
CA LEU A 355 10.61 -7.69 -46.81
C LEU A 355 11.04 -6.65 -47.86
N ALA A 356 11.95 -7.00 -48.76
CA ALA A 356 12.39 -6.12 -49.86
C ALA A 356 11.26 -5.80 -50.86
N ARG A 357 10.44 -6.80 -51.25
CA ARG A 357 9.31 -6.62 -52.17
C ARG A 357 8.19 -5.72 -51.61
N ASN A 358 7.94 -5.77 -50.30
CA ASN A 358 6.94 -4.93 -49.65
C ASN A 358 7.38 -3.46 -49.52
N GLN A 359 8.69 -3.19 -49.45
CA GLN A 359 9.27 -1.85 -49.44
C GLN A 359 9.02 -1.13 -50.79
N ALA A 360 9.08 -1.85 -51.91
CA ALA A 360 8.75 -1.34 -53.24
C ALA A 360 7.25 -1.05 -53.44
N SER A 361 6.36 -1.75 -52.73
CA SER A 361 4.90 -1.53 -52.79
C SER A 361 4.42 -0.39 -51.88
N GLN A 362 5.23 0.06 -50.92
CA GLN A 362 4.91 1.18 -50.03
C GLN A 362 5.05 2.58 -50.68
N MET A 363 5.57 2.66 -51.92
CA MET A 363 5.69 3.92 -52.68
C MET A 363 4.51 4.22 -53.62
N VAL A 364 3.42 3.46 -53.56
CA VAL A 364 2.22 3.72 -54.37
C VAL A 364 0.98 3.81 -53.48
N GLY A 365 0.37 4.99 -53.46
CA GLY A 365 -1.05 5.15 -53.14
C GLY A 365 -1.35 5.68 -51.74
N GLU A 366 -1.05 6.96 -51.54
CA GLU A 366 -1.86 7.83 -50.67
C GLU A 366 -3.28 7.94 -51.30
N TRP A 367 -4.29 8.26 -50.47
CA TRP A 367 -5.71 8.57 -50.78
C TRP A 367 -6.73 7.42 -50.60
N ALA A 368 -7.44 7.44 -49.45
CA ALA A 368 -8.91 7.44 -49.42
C ALA A 368 -9.39 7.68 -47.97
N VAL A 369 -9.87 8.90 -47.72
CA VAL A 369 -10.70 9.26 -46.57
C VAL A 369 -12.13 8.83 -46.88
N VAL A 370 -12.78 8.13 -45.95
CA VAL A 370 -14.25 8.12 -45.84
C VAL A 370 -14.63 8.29 -44.37
N SER A 371 -15.51 9.26 -44.14
CA SER A 371 -16.04 9.73 -42.86
C SER A 371 -17.05 8.74 -42.24
N PRO A 372 -17.32 8.81 -40.91
CA PRO A 372 -18.21 7.92 -40.19
C PRO A 372 -19.65 8.46 -40.05
N MET A 373 -20.65 7.59 -40.23
CA MET A 373 -22.06 7.68 -39.80
C MET A 373 -22.70 6.33 -40.21
N GLU A 374 -23.47 5.57 -39.42
CA GLU A 374 -24.56 5.90 -38.51
C GLU A 374 -24.76 4.82 -37.41
N GLU A 375 -25.43 5.24 -36.35
CA GLU A 375 -25.96 4.48 -35.21
C GLU A 375 -26.96 3.37 -35.58
N ALA A 376 -27.04 2.35 -34.72
CA ALA A 376 -28.29 1.66 -34.44
C ALA A 376 -28.30 1.15 -32.99
N ASP A 377 -29.11 1.82 -32.18
CA ASP A 377 -29.89 1.37 -31.03
C ASP A 377 -29.66 -0.05 -30.47
N TYR A 378 -29.32 -0.11 -29.18
CA TYR A 378 -29.99 -1.01 -28.24
C TYR A 378 -30.17 -0.32 -26.89
N THR A 379 -31.34 0.32 -26.71
CA THR A 379 -31.98 0.48 -25.41
C THR A 379 -32.97 -0.66 -25.24
N PHE A 380 -32.82 -1.49 -24.19
CA PHE A 380 -33.96 -2.16 -23.58
C PHE A 380 -33.70 -2.58 -22.12
N THR A 381 -34.39 -1.84 -21.26
CA THR A 381 -35.07 -2.20 -20.00
C THR A 381 -34.34 -2.79 -18.80
N GLY A 382 -34.60 -2.12 -17.68
CA GLY A 382 -34.52 -2.70 -16.36
C GLY A 382 -35.57 -3.79 -16.14
N ASN A 383 -35.14 -4.82 -15.42
CA ASN A 383 -36.05 -5.79 -14.84
C ASN A 383 -36.65 -5.24 -13.54
N GLN A 384 -37.96 -5.14 -13.58
CA GLN A 384 -38.83 -5.10 -12.42
C GLN A 384 -38.61 -6.35 -11.57
N ASN A 385 -38.58 -6.15 -10.25
CA ASN A 385 -38.66 -7.22 -9.27
C ASN A 385 -40.10 -7.74 -9.24
N GLU A 386 -40.31 -9.01 -9.54
CA GLU A 386 -41.48 -9.75 -9.09
C GLU A 386 -41.02 -11.03 -8.37
N GLY A 387 -41.68 -11.35 -7.26
CA GLY A 387 -41.59 -12.66 -6.63
C GLY A 387 -41.13 -12.69 -5.17
N ASN A 388 -41.93 -12.13 -4.26
CA ASN A 388 -42.20 -12.84 -3.00
C ASN A 388 -43.56 -12.41 -2.43
N THR A 389 -44.58 -13.23 -2.66
CA THR A 389 -45.86 -13.20 -1.95
C THR A 389 -45.64 -13.67 -0.52
N THR A 390 -45.04 -12.80 0.30
CA THR A 390 -45.12 -12.91 1.76
C THR A 390 -46.38 -12.15 2.20
N PRO A 391 -47.16 -12.63 3.18
CA PRO A 391 -48.24 -11.83 3.76
C PRO A 391 -47.69 -10.46 4.16
N GLY A 392 -48.37 -9.39 3.76
CA GLY A 392 -48.01 -8.04 4.14
C GLY A 392 -48.07 -7.90 5.66
N HIS A 393 -46.91 -7.84 6.32
CA HIS A 393 -46.83 -7.70 7.76
C HIS A 393 -46.69 -6.24 8.20
N VAL A 394 -46.55 -5.29 7.27
CA VAL A 394 -46.35 -3.87 7.56
C VAL A 394 -47.66 -3.11 7.37
N GLY A 395 -48.13 -2.43 8.42
CA GLY A 395 -49.29 -1.53 8.39
C GLY A 395 -48.95 -0.16 8.98
N TRP A 396 -49.69 0.86 8.58
CA TRP A 396 -49.63 2.21 9.15
C TRP A 396 -50.97 2.56 9.78
N MET A 397 -50.95 3.11 11.00
CA MET A 397 -52.13 3.65 11.67
C MET A 397 -51.90 5.11 12.05
N GLY A 398 -52.89 5.96 11.76
CA GLY A 398 -52.89 7.37 12.17
C GLY A 398 -51.74 8.22 11.61
N GLY A 399 -50.99 7.74 10.61
CA GLY A 399 -49.84 8.44 10.01
C GLY A 399 -48.55 8.45 10.84
N ASP A 400 -48.57 7.94 12.08
CA ASP A 400 -47.44 7.99 13.02
C ASP A 400 -47.09 6.62 13.63
N GLU A 401 -48.01 5.66 13.62
CA GLU A 401 -47.80 4.33 14.20
C GLU A 401 -47.55 3.27 13.12
N LEU A 402 -46.45 2.54 13.26
CA LEU A 402 -46.06 1.44 12.37
C LEU A 402 -46.34 0.10 13.05
N LEU A 403 -47.09 -0.76 12.36
CA LEU A 403 -47.41 -2.13 12.77
C LEU A 403 -46.54 -3.11 11.99
N TYR A 404 -45.83 -3.99 12.70
CA TYR A 404 -45.08 -5.10 12.12
C TYR A 404 -45.22 -6.37 12.97
N LYS A 405 -46.04 -7.34 12.49
CA LYS A 405 -46.40 -8.54 13.27
C LYS A 405 -46.97 -8.14 14.64
N ASP A 406 -46.37 -8.59 15.74
CA ASP A 406 -46.77 -8.27 17.11
C ASP A 406 -46.12 -6.98 17.63
N MET A 407 -45.35 -6.27 16.79
CA MET A 407 -44.69 -5.01 17.16
C MET A 407 -45.50 -3.82 16.65
N HIS A 408 -45.73 -2.86 17.53
CA HIS A 408 -46.29 -1.56 17.21
C HIS A 408 -45.45 -0.48 17.89
N PHE A 409 -45.02 0.53 17.14
CA PHE A 409 -44.26 1.67 17.67
C PHE A 409 -44.54 2.92 16.85
N THR A 410 -44.40 4.08 17.49
CA THR A 410 -44.59 5.38 16.84
C THR A 410 -43.29 5.88 16.18
N MET A 411 -43.37 6.83 15.25
CA MET A 411 -42.18 7.51 14.76
C MET A 411 -41.48 8.31 15.87
N GLY A 412 -42.22 8.72 16.90
CA GLY A 412 -41.66 9.27 18.15
C GLY A 412 -40.76 8.26 18.86
N ASP A 413 -41.23 7.02 19.05
CA ASP A 413 -40.45 5.93 19.65
C ASP A 413 -39.20 5.62 18.82
N PHE A 414 -39.34 5.60 17.49
CA PHE A 414 -38.21 5.38 16.59
C PHE A 414 -37.13 6.46 16.71
N ARG A 415 -37.53 7.74 16.68
CA ARG A 415 -36.60 8.87 16.90
C ARG A 415 -35.96 8.81 18.29
N GLY A 416 -36.76 8.50 19.32
CA GLY A 416 -36.30 8.32 20.69
C GLY A 416 -35.24 7.21 20.81
N PHE A 417 -35.46 6.08 20.15
CA PHE A 417 -34.46 5.01 20.03
C PHE A 417 -33.17 5.52 19.37
N THR A 418 -33.25 6.21 18.23
CA THR A 418 -32.05 6.72 17.54
C THR A 418 -31.26 7.69 18.42
N HIS A 419 -31.92 8.69 19.01
CA HIS A 419 -31.27 9.66 19.90
C HIS A 419 -30.71 8.99 21.16
N GLY A 420 -31.46 8.07 21.76
CA GLY A 420 -31.03 7.31 22.94
C GLY A 420 -29.82 6.43 22.65
N LEU A 421 -29.78 5.76 21.49
CA LEU A 421 -28.65 4.96 21.04
C LEU A 421 -27.40 5.81 20.84
N VAL A 422 -27.50 6.93 20.12
CA VAL A 422 -26.36 7.84 19.89
C VAL A 422 -25.88 8.43 21.21
N GLY A 423 -26.80 8.86 22.09
CA GLY A 423 -26.47 9.38 23.41
C GLY A 423 -25.77 8.36 24.32
N ALA A 424 -26.27 7.12 24.37
CA ALA A 424 -25.63 6.05 25.14
C ALA A 424 -24.25 5.68 24.59
N THR A 425 -24.08 5.69 23.26
CA THR A 425 -22.79 5.42 22.60
C THR A 425 -21.79 6.53 22.92
N ARG A 426 -22.22 7.80 22.84
CA ARG A 426 -21.41 8.97 23.21
C ARG A 426 -20.96 8.92 24.67
N ARG A 427 -21.85 8.49 25.57
CA ARG A 427 -21.55 8.33 26.99
C ARG A 427 -20.41 7.34 27.23
N ILE A 428 -20.49 6.14 26.63
CA ILE A 428 -19.42 5.14 26.73
C ILE A 428 -18.09 5.72 26.21
N LEU A 429 -18.12 6.40 25.06
CA LEU A 429 -16.92 7.00 24.49
C LEU A 429 -16.28 8.00 25.46
N ARG A 430 -17.06 8.93 26.00
CA ARG A 430 -16.54 10.00 26.86
C ARG A 430 -16.10 9.49 28.24
N GLU A 431 -16.99 8.80 28.93
CA GLU A 431 -16.78 8.39 30.33
C GLU A 431 -15.79 7.24 30.44
N GLU A 432 -15.90 6.21 29.58
CA GLU A 432 -15.14 4.97 29.73
C GLU A 432 -13.91 4.88 28.81
N LEU A 433 -13.98 5.46 27.61
CA LEU A 433 -12.90 5.33 26.61
C LEU A 433 -11.94 6.52 26.58
N LEU A 434 -12.44 7.72 26.85
CA LEU A 434 -11.67 8.97 26.93
C LEU A 434 -11.42 9.42 28.37
N PHE A 435 -11.96 8.71 29.36
CA PHE A 435 -11.74 8.96 30.79
C PHE A 435 -12.11 10.37 31.25
N GLU A 436 -13.20 10.95 30.73
CA GLU A 436 -13.61 12.34 31.00
C GLU A 436 -13.69 12.64 32.52
N ASN A 437 -14.05 11.65 33.33
CA ASN A 437 -14.13 11.76 34.80
C ASN A 437 -12.73 11.82 35.48
N GLU A 438 -11.71 11.24 34.85
CA GLU A 438 -10.34 11.19 35.36
C GLU A 438 -9.42 12.31 34.79
N LEU A 439 -9.93 13.13 33.86
CA LEU A 439 -9.20 14.24 33.23
C LEU A 439 -9.16 15.54 34.05
N ASN A 440 -9.61 15.54 35.31
CA ASN A 440 -9.61 16.71 36.20
C ASN A 440 -10.25 17.98 35.57
N GLY A 441 -11.33 17.80 34.81
CA GLY A 441 -12.03 18.91 34.12
C GLY A 441 -11.44 19.32 32.77
N GLN A 442 -10.37 18.69 32.30
CA GLN A 442 -9.91 18.86 30.92
C GLN A 442 -10.88 18.15 29.96
N GLN A 443 -11.30 18.86 28.91
CA GLN A 443 -12.13 18.27 27.86
C GLN A 443 -11.29 17.50 26.84
N PRO A 444 -11.85 16.45 26.21
CA PRO A 444 -11.22 15.81 25.07
C PRO A 444 -10.94 16.81 23.93
N PRO A 445 -9.86 16.60 23.14
CA PRO A 445 -9.52 17.45 22.01
C PRO A 445 -10.66 17.59 20.99
N ALA A 446 -10.89 18.83 20.53
CA ALA A 446 -11.90 19.13 19.53
C ALA A 446 -11.48 18.66 18.13
N ILE A 447 -12.45 18.20 17.33
CA ILE A 447 -12.23 17.79 15.95
C ILE A 447 -12.26 19.02 15.03
N PRO A 448 -11.23 19.26 14.19
CA PRO A 448 -11.16 20.42 13.31
C PRO A 448 -12.02 20.22 12.04
N TRP A 449 -13.34 20.12 12.20
CA TRP A 449 -14.28 19.73 11.13
C TRP A 449 -14.19 20.57 9.85
N SER A 450 -13.99 21.88 9.97
CA SER A 450 -13.96 22.80 8.83
C SER A 450 -12.67 22.74 8.02
N THR A 451 -11.58 22.23 8.62
CA THR A 451 -10.26 22.13 7.97
C THR A 451 -9.82 20.70 7.73
N MET A 452 -10.63 19.72 8.13
CA MET A 452 -10.35 18.32 7.90
C MET A 452 -10.37 18.01 6.41
N ARG A 453 -9.29 17.39 5.94
CA ARG A 453 -9.06 16.98 4.56
C ARG A 453 -8.81 15.49 4.51
N ASP A 454 -9.17 14.91 3.38
CA ASP A 454 -8.81 13.54 3.04
C ASP A 454 -8.51 13.47 1.53
N ASP A 455 -7.65 12.53 1.15
CA ASP A 455 -7.36 12.21 -0.24
C ASP A 455 -7.88 10.79 -0.54
N PRO A 456 -8.95 10.65 -1.33
CA PRO A 456 -9.49 9.34 -1.69
C PRO A 456 -8.58 8.60 -2.68
N THR A 457 -7.74 9.30 -3.43
CA THR A 457 -6.83 8.73 -4.44
C THR A 457 -5.55 8.17 -3.82
N GLN A 458 -5.23 8.55 -2.58
CA GLN A 458 -4.05 8.07 -1.89
C GLN A 458 -4.21 6.58 -1.52
N GLY A 459 -3.42 5.74 -2.19
CA GLY A 459 -3.45 4.28 -2.12
C GLY A 459 -2.41 3.66 -1.16
N GLY A 460 -1.48 4.46 -0.61
CA GLY A 460 -0.40 3.94 0.23
C GLY A 460 -0.87 3.08 1.42
N THR A 461 -0.20 1.96 1.67
CA THR A 461 -0.50 1.07 2.79
C THR A 461 -0.43 1.82 4.12
N GLY A 462 -1.39 1.58 5.00
CA GLY A 462 -1.46 2.27 6.27
C GLY A 462 -2.03 3.70 6.17
N TRP A 463 -2.46 4.18 5.01
CA TRP A 463 -3.03 5.52 4.88
C TRP A 463 -4.49 5.63 5.36
N ASN A 464 -4.82 6.75 6.01
CA ASN A 464 -6.17 7.24 6.24
C ASN A 464 -6.16 8.77 6.44
N PHE A 465 -7.34 9.38 6.57
CA PHE A 465 -7.50 10.84 6.72
C PHE A 465 -6.74 11.45 7.91
N LEU A 466 -6.40 10.67 8.94
CA LEU A 466 -5.62 11.16 10.09
C LEU A 466 -4.18 11.48 9.71
N LYS A 467 -3.67 10.88 8.62
CA LYS A 467 -2.30 11.06 8.10
C LYS A 467 -2.19 12.16 7.04
N ASP A 468 -3.31 12.81 6.68
CA ASP A 468 -3.31 13.91 5.71
C ASP A 468 -2.63 15.16 6.31
N SER A 469 -1.48 15.54 5.75
CA SER A 469 -0.67 16.66 6.22
C SER A 469 -1.36 18.02 6.11
N ARG A 470 -2.44 18.13 5.32
CA ARG A 470 -3.24 19.35 5.19
C ARG A 470 -4.13 19.58 6.42
N THR A 471 -4.47 18.52 7.16
CA THR A 471 -5.26 18.61 8.39
C THR A 471 -4.34 18.89 9.58
N ARG A 472 -4.51 20.05 10.23
CA ARG A 472 -3.79 20.38 11.48
C ARG A 472 -4.59 19.90 12.69
N TRP A 473 -4.21 18.75 13.22
CA TRP A 473 -4.79 18.22 14.46
C TRP A 473 -4.26 18.99 15.69
N PRO A 474 -5.10 19.24 16.71
CA PRO A 474 -4.68 19.98 17.91
C PRO A 474 -3.72 19.19 18.80
N VAL A 475 -3.70 17.86 18.69
CA VAL A 475 -2.81 16.95 19.42
C VAL A 475 -2.41 15.79 18.53
N ASP A 476 -1.32 15.12 18.86
CA ASP A 476 -1.03 13.78 18.35
C ASP A 476 -1.99 12.78 19.00
N GLY A 477 -2.96 12.30 18.22
CA GLY A 477 -4.00 11.40 18.74
C GLY A 477 -3.47 10.04 19.17
N ALA A 478 -2.41 9.53 18.52
CA ALA A 478 -1.82 8.25 18.87
C ALA A 478 -1.13 8.30 20.24
N GLN A 479 -0.66 9.47 20.65
CA GLN A 479 0.06 9.69 21.92
C GLN A 479 -0.82 10.31 23.00
N TRP A 480 -1.95 10.93 22.66
CA TRP A 480 -2.73 11.73 23.62
C TRP A 480 -3.20 10.91 24.83
N LEU A 481 -3.85 9.76 24.65
CA LEU A 481 -4.29 8.91 25.77
C LEU A 481 -3.11 8.31 26.56
N MET A 482 -1.99 8.00 25.90
CA MET A 482 -0.77 7.57 26.57
C MET A 482 -0.24 8.67 27.49
N GLN A 483 -0.24 9.92 27.01
CA GLN A 483 0.17 11.08 27.80
C GLN A 483 -0.80 11.37 28.95
N GLN A 484 -2.11 11.20 28.75
CA GLN A 484 -3.07 11.31 29.86
C GLN A 484 -2.83 10.22 30.92
N MET A 485 -2.51 8.99 30.50
CA MET A 485 -2.13 7.92 31.43
C MET A 485 -0.84 8.23 32.19
N ARG A 486 0.11 8.96 31.58
CA ARG A 486 1.33 9.46 32.24
C ARG A 486 1.04 10.56 33.25
N ILE A 487 0.13 11.49 32.95
CA ILE A 487 -0.07 12.71 33.76
C ILE A 487 -1.15 12.51 34.83
N GLN A 488 -2.27 11.88 34.50
CA GLN A 488 -3.47 11.90 35.34
C GLN A 488 -3.41 10.84 36.45
N PRO A 489 -3.44 11.24 37.74
CA PRO A 489 -3.36 10.29 38.86
C PRO A 489 -4.52 9.30 38.92
N GLY A 490 -5.70 9.68 38.40
CA GLY A 490 -6.86 8.78 38.28
C GLY A 490 -6.56 7.59 37.36
N MET A 491 -6.01 7.87 36.17
CA MET A 491 -5.63 6.85 35.20
C MET A 491 -4.47 5.99 35.71
N GLN A 492 -3.45 6.60 36.31
CA GLN A 492 -2.33 5.85 36.90
C GLN A 492 -2.79 4.85 37.96
N ARG A 493 -3.69 5.25 38.88
CA ARG A 493 -4.25 4.35 39.90
C ARG A 493 -5.05 3.19 39.30
N ARG A 494 -5.69 3.41 38.15
CA ARG A 494 -6.49 2.40 37.45
C ARG A 494 -5.61 1.41 36.68
N PHE A 495 -4.59 1.89 35.98
CA PHE A 495 -3.80 1.09 35.04
C PHE A 495 -2.46 0.59 35.57
N ILE A 496 -1.88 1.18 36.60
CA ILE A 496 -0.53 0.83 37.06
C ILE A 496 -0.63 0.05 38.38
N GLN A 497 -0.13 -1.18 38.37
CA GLN A 497 -0.02 -1.99 39.58
C GLN A 497 1.19 -1.55 40.39
N ARG A 498 0.95 -1.29 41.69
CA ARG A 498 1.98 -0.99 42.69
C ARG A 498 2.23 -2.24 43.53
N GLU A 499 2.70 -3.32 42.92
CA GLU A 499 3.15 -4.49 43.70
C GLU A 499 4.53 -4.23 44.31
N HIS A 500 4.93 -5.08 45.27
CA HIS A 500 6.23 -5.03 45.95
C HIS A 500 7.43 -5.38 45.03
N SER A 501 7.20 -5.54 43.73
CA SER A 501 8.25 -5.81 42.75
C SER A 501 9.00 -4.53 42.35
N ASP A 502 10.31 -4.68 42.07
CA ASP A 502 11.18 -3.59 41.60
C ASP A 502 10.75 -2.98 40.25
N ARG A 503 9.86 -3.65 39.51
CA ARG A 503 9.32 -3.17 38.23
C ARG A 503 7.81 -2.92 38.30
N PRO A 504 7.34 -1.69 37.99
CA PRO A 504 5.92 -1.41 37.81
C PRO A 504 5.38 -2.12 36.54
N ARG A 505 4.11 -2.55 36.54
CA ARG A 505 3.45 -3.22 35.41
C ARG A 505 2.04 -2.66 35.18
N LEU A 506 1.50 -2.81 33.96
CA LEU A 506 0.10 -2.48 33.72
C LEU A 506 -0.83 -3.56 34.28
N ALA A 507 -1.93 -3.12 34.88
CA ALA A 507 -2.96 -3.99 35.40
C ALA A 507 -3.72 -4.67 34.25
N ILE A 508 -3.43 -5.94 34.00
CA ILE A 508 -4.12 -6.76 32.99
C ILE A 508 -5.65 -6.77 33.20
N LYS A 509 -6.11 -6.75 34.45
CA LYS A 509 -7.55 -6.64 34.78
C LYS A 509 -8.16 -5.32 34.29
N ALA A 510 -7.43 -4.20 34.42
CA ALA A 510 -7.88 -2.90 33.94
C ALA A 510 -7.86 -2.82 32.41
N ILE A 511 -6.84 -3.39 31.77
CA ILE A 511 -6.76 -3.54 30.31
C ILE A 511 -7.98 -4.31 29.78
N ASN A 512 -8.27 -5.49 30.36
CA ASN A 512 -9.42 -6.29 29.95
C ASN A 512 -10.77 -5.58 30.21
N ALA A 513 -10.87 -4.76 31.27
CA ALA A 513 -12.06 -3.93 31.48
C ALA A 513 -12.21 -2.85 30.39
N TYR A 514 -11.13 -2.15 30.06
CA TYR A 514 -11.10 -1.14 29.01
C TYR A 514 -11.48 -1.73 27.63
N LEU A 515 -10.86 -2.85 27.28
CA LEU A 515 -11.09 -3.53 26.00
C LEU A 515 -12.55 -4.04 25.87
N ARG A 516 -13.17 -4.46 26.98
CA ARG A 516 -14.62 -4.78 26.99
C ARG A 516 -15.49 -3.55 26.72
N TRP A 517 -15.10 -2.38 27.21
CA TRP A 517 -15.80 -1.13 26.88
C TRP A 517 -15.63 -0.75 25.41
N VAL A 518 -14.43 -0.94 24.83
CA VAL A 518 -14.20 -0.75 23.39
C VAL A 518 -15.13 -1.63 22.56
N VAL A 519 -15.27 -2.91 22.95
CA VAL A 519 -16.22 -3.83 22.30
C VAL A 519 -17.66 -3.33 22.41
N ARG A 520 -18.11 -2.94 23.61
CA ARG A 520 -19.48 -2.41 23.82
C ARG A 520 -19.76 -1.14 23.04
N PHE A 521 -18.79 -0.23 22.96
CA PHE A 521 -18.88 0.97 22.14
C PHE A 521 -19.05 0.62 20.66
N ARG A 522 -18.20 -0.28 20.13
CA ARG A 522 -18.28 -0.72 18.74
C ARG A 522 -19.60 -1.41 18.41
N GLU A 523 -20.12 -2.24 19.32
CA GLU A 523 -21.46 -2.85 19.21
C GLU A 523 -22.54 -1.78 18.98
N LYS A 524 -22.61 -0.76 19.84
CA LYS A 524 -23.62 0.29 19.70
C LYS A 524 -23.37 1.18 18.48
N LEU A 525 -22.11 1.54 18.22
CA LEU A 525 -21.74 2.36 17.07
C LEU A 525 -22.12 1.69 15.74
N SER A 526 -21.96 0.35 15.64
CA SER A 526 -22.35 -0.39 14.44
C SER A 526 -23.86 -0.26 14.14
N VAL A 527 -24.70 -0.29 15.17
CA VAL A 527 -26.15 -0.07 15.05
C VAL A 527 -26.44 1.38 14.71
N ALA A 528 -25.77 2.32 15.38
CA ALA A 528 -25.94 3.76 15.12
C ALA A 528 -25.63 4.11 13.67
N VAL A 529 -24.50 3.63 13.13
CA VAL A 529 -24.14 3.76 11.72
C VAL A 529 -25.20 3.11 10.83
N HIS A 530 -25.62 1.88 11.14
CA HIS A 530 -26.59 1.15 10.31
C HIS A 530 -27.95 1.87 10.18
N VAL A 531 -28.44 2.51 11.24
CA VAL A 531 -29.75 3.17 11.25
C VAL A 531 -29.72 4.64 10.81
N THR A 532 -28.56 5.29 10.81
CA THR A 532 -28.44 6.73 10.52
C THR A 532 -27.76 7.06 9.19
N ALA A 533 -27.00 6.13 8.60
CA ALA A 533 -26.20 6.38 7.39
C ALA A 533 -27.01 6.36 6.07
N GLY A 534 -28.29 6.71 6.12
CA GLY A 534 -29.21 6.58 4.99
C GLY A 534 -29.62 5.13 4.72
N GLN A 535 -29.39 4.64 3.50
CA GLN A 535 -29.75 3.27 3.11
C GLN A 535 -28.90 2.25 3.91
N PRO A 536 -29.54 1.37 4.72
CA PRO A 536 -28.79 0.43 5.56
C PRO A 536 -27.94 -0.53 4.73
N ALA A 537 -26.66 -0.65 5.07
CA ALA A 537 -25.77 -1.65 4.49
C ALA A 537 -26.16 -3.05 4.96
N ARG A 538 -25.97 -4.07 4.11
CA ARG A 538 -26.07 -5.46 4.59
C ARG A 538 -24.98 -5.73 5.62
N ALA A 539 -25.23 -6.68 6.53
CA ALA A 539 -24.26 -7.01 7.56
C ALA A 539 -22.85 -7.33 6.99
N PRO A 540 -22.68 -8.16 5.93
CA PRO A 540 -21.35 -8.40 5.36
C PRO A 540 -20.67 -7.14 4.79
N GLU A 541 -21.45 -6.24 4.18
CA GLU A 541 -20.96 -4.96 3.62
C GLU A 541 -20.55 -3.98 4.72
N LEU A 542 -21.30 -3.93 5.83
CA LEU A 542 -20.97 -3.09 6.98
C LEU A 542 -19.72 -3.61 7.69
N LEU A 543 -19.64 -4.92 7.91
CA LEU A 543 -18.58 -5.57 8.69
C LEU A 543 -17.23 -5.60 7.94
N SER A 544 -17.23 -5.41 6.62
CA SER A 544 -16.03 -5.31 5.78
C SER A 544 -15.46 -3.90 5.64
N VAL A 545 -16.04 -2.90 6.34
CA VAL A 545 -15.54 -1.51 6.32
C VAL A 545 -14.15 -1.43 6.93
N ARG A 546 -13.16 -1.04 6.12
CA ARG A 546 -11.79 -0.72 6.54
C ARG A 546 -11.63 0.77 6.85
N HIS A 547 -10.90 1.09 7.92
CA HIS A 547 -10.60 2.48 8.30
C HIS A 547 -9.21 2.94 7.83
N ILE A 548 -8.42 2.04 7.27
CA ILE A 548 -7.04 2.27 6.82
C ILE A 548 -6.79 1.43 5.57
N ASN A 549 -5.97 1.93 4.66
CA ASN A 549 -5.57 1.18 3.48
C ASN A 549 -4.74 -0.05 3.92
N THR A 550 -5.00 -1.20 3.32
CA THR A 550 -4.21 -2.42 3.54
C THR A 550 -3.56 -2.88 2.24
N GLU A 551 -2.46 -3.61 2.37
CA GLU A 551 -1.72 -4.12 1.22
C GLU A 551 -2.64 -4.92 0.29
N ASN A 552 -3.38 -5.89 0.83
CA ASN A 552 -4.26 -6.77 0.05
C ASN A 552 -5.66 -6.18 -0.21
N GLY A 553 -6.22 -5.45 0.76
CA GLY A 553 -7.56 -4.86 0.67
C GLY A 553 -7.61 -3.56 -0.13
N GLY A 554 -6.45 -2.98 -0.47
CA GLY A 554 -6.31 -1.70 -1.16
C GLY A 554 -6.87 -0.54 -0.34
N HIS A 555 -7.64 0.33 -0.98
CA HIS A 555 -8.23 1.50 -0.33
C HIS A 555 -9.13 1.12 0.86
N ARG A 556 -9.09 1.97 1.89
CA ARG A 556 -10.04 2.02 2.99
C ARG A 556 -11.47 2.30 2.51
N ASN A 557 -12.42 2.15 3.41
CA ASN A 557 -13.84 2.41 3.17
C ASN A 557 -14.36 3.64 3.92
N ILE A 558 -13.55 4.27 4.79
CA ILE A 558 -13.94 5.47 5.54
C ILE A 558 -13.18 6.67 4.98
N PHE A 559 -13.93 7.68 4.55
CA PHE A 559 -13.41 8.91 3.95
C PHE A 559 -14.02 10.14 4.61
N ILE A 560 -13.37 11.29 4.42
CA ILE A 560 -13.92 12.61 4.78
C ILE A 560 -14.31 13.38 3.52
N GLU A 561 -15.55 13.86 3.48
CA GLU A 561 -16.05 14.71 2.39
C GLU A 561 -16.89 15.84 2.97
N ASP A 562 -16.56 17.08 2.63
CA ASP A 562 -17.20 18.30 3.16
C ASP A 562 -17.38 18.31 4.69
N GLY A 563 -16.33 17.89 5.39
CA GLY A 563 -16.35 17.77 6.85
C GLY A 563 -17.32 16.71 7.36
N MET A 564 -17.84 15.79 6.56
CA MET A 564 -18.64 14.65 6.98
C MET A 564 -17.85 13.35 6.88
N VAL A 565 -18.23 12.35 7.67
CA VAL A 565 -17.66 11.00 7.57
C VAL A 565 -18.49 10.20 6.57
N VAL A 566 -17.84 9.57 5.60
CA VAL A 566 -18.46 8.81 4.52
C VAL A 566 -17.99 7.36 4.55
N PHE A 567 -18.94 6.43 4.58
CA PHE A 567 -18.69 5.00 4.46
C PHE A 567 -18.95 4.58 3.01
N VAL A 568 -17.90 4.18 2.31
CA VAL A 568 -17.93 3.74 0.92
C VAL A 568 -17.80 2.23 0.87
N THR A 569 -18.92 1.53 0.65
CA THR A 569 -18.91 0.07 0.52
C THR A 569 -19.13 -0.36 -0.92
N ARG A 570 -18.48 -1.45 -1.30
CA ARG A 570 -18.60 -2.08 -2.63
C ARG A 570 -19.63 -3.20 -2.55
N TYR A 571 -20.67 -3.08 -3.36
CA TYR A 571 -21.81 -3.96 -3.38
C TYR A 571 -21.68 -5.01 -4.50
N HIS A 572 -21.79 -6.29 -4.16
CA HIS A 572 -21.43 -7.41 -5.04
C HIS A 572 -22.62 -8.27 -5.55
N LYS A 573 -23.88 -7.86 -5.31
CA LYS A 573 -25.04 -8.64 -5.83
C LYS A 573 -25.10 -8.48 -7.36
N GLY A 574 -24.81 -9.56 -8.10
CA GLY A 574 -24.76 -9.59 -9.56
C GLY A 574 -23.35 -9.59 -10.15
N PHE A 575 -22.29 -9.61 -9.33
CA PHE A 575 -20.89 -9.60 -9.79
C PHE A 575 -20.57 -10.78 -10.73
N HIS A 576 -21.02 -11.99 -10.40
CA HIS A 576 -20.84 -13.17 -11.24
C HIS A 576 -21.53 -13.09 -12.61
N ALA A 577 -22.52 -12.20 -12.77
CA ALA A 577 -23.28 -12.04 -14.01
C ALA A 577 -22.87 -10.81 -14.84
N SER A 578 -22.36 -9.74 -14.20
CA SER A 578 -22.13 -8.44 -14.84
C SER A 578 -20.71 -7.89 -14.72
N ASN A 579 -19.87 -8.47 -13.86
CA ASN A 579 -18.52 -7.97 -13.54
C ASN A 579 -18.49 -6.48 -13.10
N ASP A 580 -19.63 -5.91 -12.68
CA ASP A 580 -19.79 -4.53 -12.24
C ASP A 580 -19.88 -4.45 -10.71
N ILE A 581 -19.15 -3.51 -10.11
CA ILE A 581 -19.11 -3.28 -8.66
C ILE A 581 -19.79 -1.94 -8.38
N LYS A 582 -20.98 -1.99 -7.79
CA LYS A 582 -21.68 -0.76 -7.38
C LYS A 582 -21.04 -0.19 -6.11
N VAL A 583 -20.56 1.04 -6.21
CA VAL A 583 -20.01 1.80 -5.08
C VAL A 583 -21.15 2.59 -4.42
N ILE A 584 -21.36 2.39 -3.12
CA ILE A 584 -22.42 3.07 -2.37
C ILE A 584 -21.78 3.95 -1.29
N HIS A 585 -21.98 5.26 -1.43
CA HIS A 585 -21.57 6.26 -0.45
C HIS A 585 -22.65 6.41 0.62
N ARG A 586 -22.26 6.36 1.89
CA ARG A 586 -23.15 6.52 3.05
C ARG A 586 -22.62 7.59 3.98
N TYR A 587 -23.27 8.74 3.99
CA TYR A 587 -22.90 9.88 4.81
C TYR A 587 -23.44 9.72 6.23
N LEU A 588 -22.58 9.91 7.22
CA LEU A 588 -22.97 9.86 8.62
C LEU A 588 -23.41 11.25 9.10
N PRO A 589 -24.49 11.35 9.89
CA PRO A 589 -24.79 12.58 10.63
C PRO A 589 -23.62 13.00 11.52
N ARG A 590 -23.46 14.31 11.74
CA ARG A 590 -22.38 14.91 12.54
C ARG A 590 -22.17 14.18 13.86
N GLU A 591 -23.27 13.88 14.56
CA GLU A 591 -23.29 13.26 15.88
C GLU A 591 -22.69 11.85 15.90
N VAL A 592 -22.84 11.10 14.80
CA VAL A 592 -22.29 9.74 14.65
C VAL A 592 -20.87 9.81 14.07
N GLY A 593 -20.64 10.73 13.13
CA GLY A 593 -19.31 11.01 12.58
C GLY A 593 -18.29 11.39 13.65
N GLU A 594 -18.69 12.20 14.63
CA GLU A 594 -17.87 12.54 15.82
C GLU A 594 -17.40 11.30 16.57
N LEU A 595 -18.29 10.33 16.78
CA LEU A 595 -17.96 9.10 17.50
C LEU A 595 -16.95 8.26 16.71
N VAL A 596 -17.09 8.18 15.38
CA VAL A 596 -16.15 7.49 14.51
C VAL A 596 -14.78 8.17 14.52
N VAL A 597 -14.72 9.50 14.38
CA VAL A 597 -13.45 10.24 14.34
C VAL A 597 -12.70 10.12 15.66
N TRP A 598 -13.35 10.38 16.81
CA TRP A 598 -12.67 10.21 18.11
C TRP A 598 -12.23 8.78 18.37
N TYR A 599 -13.02 7.79 17.94
CA TYR A 599 -12.62 6.40 18.05
C TYR A 599 -11.35 6.11 17.25
N LEU A 600 -11.31 6.46 15.96
CA LEU A 600 -10.15 6.21 15.11
C LEU A 600 -8.92 7.02 15.52
N TRP A 601 -9.13 8.26 15.99
CA TRP A 601 -8.07 9.21 16.31
C TRP A 601 -7.41 8.97 17.67
N LEU A 602 -8.21 8.69 18.71
CA LEU A 602 -7.73 8.64 20.09
C LEU A 602 -7.80 7.23 20.68
N VAL A 603 -8.95 6.56 20.55
CA VAL A 603 -9.23 5.30 21.26
C VAL A 603 -8.55 4.10 20.61
N LEU A 604 -8.70 3.94 19.30
CA LEU A 604 -8.15 2.82 18.55
C LEU A 604 -6.62 2.66 18.73
N PRO A 605 -5.78 3.71 18.54
CA PRO A 605 -4.33 3.56 18.72
C PRO A 605 -3.94 3.23 20.16
N PHE A 606 -4.71 3.68 21.15
CA PHE A 606 -4.49 3.33 22.56
C PHE A 606 -4.89 1.88 22.84
N ALA A 607 -6.05 1.44 22.35
CA ALA A 607 -6.54 0.07 22.50
C ALA A 607 -5.57 -0.95 21.87
N GLN A 608 -5.03 -0.66 20.69
CA GLN A 608 -4.05 -1.53 20.00
C GLN A 608 -2.76 -1.71 20.82
N ARG A 609 -2.25 -0.63 21.41
CA ARG A 609 -1.08 -0.69 22.31
C ARG A 609 -1.33 -1.54 23.55
N LEU A 610 -2.50 -1.37 24.19
CA LEU A 610 -2.88 -2.18 25.35
C LEU A 610 -3.07 -3.66 25.00
N GLN A 611 -3.61 -3.95 23.81
CA GLN A 611 -3.74 -5.33 23.30
C GLN A 611 -2.37 -5.98 23.11
N GLU A 612 -1.43 -5.27 22.48
CA GLU A 612 -0.07 -5.77 22.26
C GLU A 612 0.66 -6.02 23.59
N TYR A 613 0.56 -5.09 24.55
CA TYR A 613 1.11 -5.31 25.88
C TYR A 613 0.52 -6.56 26.55
N ARG A 614 -0.80 -6.74 26.49
CA ARG A 614 -1.48 -7.92 27.07
C ARG A 614 -1.00 -9.23 26.40
N ARG A 615 -0.82 -9.22 25.07
CA ARG A 615 -0.33 -10.37 24.30
C ARG A 615 1.08 -10.77 24.75
N ARG A 616 2.01 -9.81 24.80
CA ARG A 616 3.40 -10.03 25.26
C ARG A 616 3.49 -10.60 26.66
N ILE A 617 2.74 -10.04 27.62
CA ILE A 617 2.75 -10.55 29.00
C ILE A 617 2.23 -11.99 29.08
N ARG A 618 1.20 -12.35 28.30
CA ARG A 618 0.70 -13.73 28.25
C ARG A 618 1.69 -14.71 27.64
N GLU A 619 2.45 -14.27 26.62
CA GLU A 619 3.53 -15.06 26.03
C GLU A 619 4.66 -15.31 27.03
N GLU A 620 5.07 -14.29 27.77
CA GLU A 620 6.05 -14.43 28.87
C GLU A 620 5.57 -15.37 29.98
N GLU A 621 4.26 -15.38 30.26
CA GLU A 621 3.62 -16.26 31.24
C GLU A 621 3.39 -17.70 30.72
N GLY A 622 3.81 -18.01 29.48
CA GLY A 622 3.69 -19.35 28.89
C GLY A 622 2.27 -19.72 28.43
N ASN A 623 1.40 -18.72 28.21
CA ASN A 623 0.03 -18.91 27.73
C ASN A 623 -0.21 -18.09 26.45
N PRO A 624 0.47 -18.41 25.33
CA PRO A 624 0.36 -17.67 24.09
C PRO A 624 -1.09 -17.68 23.58
N GLU A 625 -1.59 -16.53 23.13
CA GLU A 625 -2.87 -16.47 22.41
C GLU A 625 -2.69 -17.16 21.05
N GLU A 626 -3.66 -18.00 20.62
CA GLU A 626 -3.64 -18.54 19.26
C GLU A 626 -3.54 -17.39 18.25
N GLU A 627 -2.65 -17.50 17.26
CA GLU A 627 -2.37 -16.51 16.20
C GLU A 627 -3.61 -16.07 15.37
N ASN A 628 -4.80 -16.60 15.67
CA ASN A 628 -6.06 -16.34 15.00
C ASN A 628 -6.68 -14.94 15.26
N ALA A 629 -6.04 -14.07 16.05
CA ALA A 629 -6.66 -12.79 16.47
C ALA A 629 -6.07 -11.52 15.82
N ASN A 630 -5.04 -11.61 14.98
CA ASN A 630 -4.24 -10.43 14.60
C ASN A 630 -4.45 -9.83 13.20
N GLN A 631 -5.41 -10.29 12.39
CA GLN A 631 -5.51 -9.85 10.99
C GLN A 631 -6.68 -8.91 10.67
N ARG A 632 -7.31 -8.30 11.68
CA ARG A 632 -8.34 -7.27 11.45
C ARG A 632 -8.08 -5.90 12.05
N GLY A 633 -6.82 -5.55 12.29
CA GLY A 633 -6.41 -4.21 12.76
C GLY A 633 -6.82 -3.07 11.83
N ALA A 634 -7.15 -3.37 10.56
CA ALA A 634 -7.60 -2.40 9.58
C ALA A 634 -9.12 -2.25 9.46
N TYR A 635 -9.89 -3.19 9.99
CA TYR A 635 -11.35 -3.19 9.90
C TYR A 635 -11.96 -2.41 11.06
N MET A 636 -12.93 -1.54 10.76
CA MET A 636 -13.72 -0.84 11.77
C MET A 636 -14.37 -1.83 12.76
N TRP A 637 -14.78 -3.00 12.23
CA TRP A 637 -15.41 -4.10 12.96
C TRP A 637 -14.53 -5.37 12.95
N GLY A 638 -13.20 -5.23 13.09
CA GLY A 638 -12.28 -6.34 13.36
C GLY A 638 -12.58 -7.12 14.64
N GLY A 639 -11.95 -8.29 14.78
CA GLY A 639 -12.14 -9.21 15.91
C GLY A 639 -12.04 -8.53 17.27
N ASP A 640 -12.77 -9.08 18.25
CA ASP A 640 -12.59 -8.63 19.63
C ASP A 640 -11.20 -9.02 20.13
N PRO A 641 -10.68 -8.30 21.15
CA PRO A 641 -9.43 -8.68 21.79
C PRO A 641 -9.40 -10.16 22.25
N ASP A 642 -10.54 -10.75 22.58
CA ASP A 642 -10.61 -12.15 23.04
C ASP A 642 -10.84 -13.15 21.86
N GLY A 643 -10.57 -12.73 20.63
CA GLY A 643 -10.66 -13.58 19.42
C GLY A 643 -12.09 -13.78 18.87
N ARG A 644 -13.12 -13.23 19.51
CA ARG A 644 -14.50 -13.34 19.02
C ARG A 644 -14.69 -12.53 17.73
N ALA A 645 -14.94 -13.23 16.63
CA ALA A 645 -15.19 -12.62 15.33
C ALA A 645 -16.47 -11.76 15.32
N TRP A 646 -16.44 -10.68 14.54
CA TRP A 646 -17.61 -9.88 14.19
C TRP A 646 -18.34 -10.51 13.01
N THR A 647 -19.41 -11.25 13.30
CA THR A 647 -20.21 -11.97 12.31
C THR A 647 -21.56 -11.31 12.08
N SER A 648 -22.24 -11.66 10.98
CA SER A 648 -23.59 -11.18 10.69
C SER A 648 -24.60 -11.57 11.79
N GLU A 649 -24.44 -12.75 12.40
CA GLU A 649 -25.31 -13.18 13.50
C GLU A 649 -25.07 -12.33 14.75
N ARG A 650 -23.80 -12.06 15.10
CA ARG A 650 -23.49 -11.16 16.22
C ARG A 650 -24.06 -9.76 16.00
N PHE A 651 -23.89 -9.19 14.81
CA PHE A 651 -24.49 -7.89 14.48
C PHE A 651 -26.01 -7.92 14.64
N ARG A 652 -26.67 -8.99 14.20
CA ARG A 652 -28.12 -9.19 14.37
C ARG A 652 -28.53 -9.28 15.85
N GLU A 653 -27.76 -9.97 16.69
CA GLU A 653 -27.99 -10.02 18.14
C GLU A 653 -27.90 -8.63 18.77
N VAL A 654 -26.89 -7.85 18.40
CA VAL A 654 -26.70 -6.48 18.89
C VAL A 654 -27.86 -5.59 18.42
N LEU A 655 -28.22 -5.64 17.14
CA LEU A 655 -29.35 -4.88 16.59
C LEU A 655 -30.65 -5.22 17.32
N LYS A 656 -30.95 -6.50 17.53
CA LYS A 656 -32.13 -6.95 18.32
C LYS A 656 -32.11 -6.40 19.74
N ARG A 657 -30.95 -6.43 20.41
CA ARG A 657 -30.80 -5.95 21.79
C ARG A 657 -31.05 -4.45 21.87
N GLU A 658 -30.41 -3.66 21.02
CA GLU A 658 -30.52 -2.19 21.06
C GLU A 658 -31.94 -1.72 20.65
N THR A 659 -32.55 -2.35 19.64
CA THR A 659 -33.93 -2.05 19.24
C THR A 659 -34.94 -2.46 20.31
N ARG A 660 -34.76 -3.58 21.02
CA ARG A 660 -35.61 -3.95 22.15
C ARG A 660 -35.52 -2.92 23.29
N ILE A 661 -34.32 -2.46 23.62
CA ILE A 661 -34.12 -1.43 24.65
C ILE A 661 -34.82 -0.12 24.24
N GLY A 662 -34.61 0.34 23.01
CA GLY A 662 -35.13 1.64 22.58
C GLY A 662 -36.61 1.69 22.20
N LEU A 663 -37.14 0.63 21.60
CA LEU A 663 -38.51 0.60 21.07
C LEU A 663 -39.54 -0.01 22.02
N HIS A 664 -39.12 -0.80 23.03
CA HIS A 664 -40.05 -1.43 23.98
C HIS A 664 -40.08 -0.75 25.36
N ALA A 665 -39.12 0.13 25.68
CA ALA A 665 -39.06 0.79 26.98
C ALA A 665 -40.20 1.79 27.24
N GLY A 666 -41.00 2.15 26.22
CA GLY A 666 -42.13 3.07 26.36
C GLY A 666 -43.39 2.50 27.02
N ARG A 667 -43.49 1.18 27.27
CA ARG A 667 -44.74 0.57 27.79
C ARG A 667 -44.54 -0.42 28.95
N GLY A 668 -43.53 -0.18 29.80
CA GLY A 668 -43.29 -0.96 31.03
C GLY A 668 -43.93 -0.40 32.31
N GLY A 669 -44.89 0.52 32.20
CA GLY A 669 -45.64 1.07 33.33
C GLY A 669 -47.00 0.42 33.48
N ALA A 670 -47.17 -0.34 34.57
CA ALA A 670 -48.39 -0.99 35.06
C ALA A 670 -48.69 -2.43 34.55
N GLY A 671 -48.45 -3.39 35.44
CA GLY A 671 -49.15 -4.68 35.46
C GLY A 671 -48.30 -5.89 35.07
N GLY A 672 -47.73 -6.57 36.06
CA GLY A 672 -47.22 -7.93 35.86
C GLY A 672 -45.99 -8.31 36.69
N ARG A 673 -46.14 -8.38 38.02
CA ARG A 673 -45.46 -9.47 38.75
C ARG A 673 -46.07 -10.76 38.23
N HIS A 674 -45.27 -11.74 37.80
CA HIS A 674 -45.47 -13.14 38.17
C HIS A 674 -44.26 -13.99 37.77
N HIS A 675 -43.71 -14.60 38.82
CA HIS A 675 -42.90 -15.81 38.97
C HIS A 675 -41.60 -16.00 38.20
#